data_AF-A0A3D5ELM9-F1
#
_entry.id   AF-A0A3D5ELM9-F1
#
_cell.length_a   1.000
_cell.length_b   1.000
_cell.length_c   1.000
_cell.angle_alpha   90.00
_cell.angle_beta   90.00
_cell.angle_gamma   90.00
#
_symmetry.space_group_name_H-M   'P 1'
#
loop_
_entity.id
_entity.type
_entity.pdbx_description
1 polymer ?
#
loop_
_entity_poly.entity_id
_entity_poly.type
_entity_poly.pdbx_seq_one_letter_code
_entity_poly.pdbx_strand_id
1 'polypeptide(L)'
;MNLHDLYLNSEISAEIDLIFKNKEVKVVSFDIFDTLLRRKCGAPTDIFTLVAKTAIERNIPIKSDPETFRNSRIFFEKKARLQSPYQDITLPEIYACSPYTESVQLSLIEIEHEVEAKYLYPDPICKEVIQHLFKYNVEFIATSDMYLSNSFLSKLLRTNFPEVNFTHIFVSSETRLTKASGDMYSHLLDQLNISQEQIIHIGDNLKSDVINASAAKIKSLHFAPPRWIQRVLSREKIFKDFYPNEINQARIFAAMLAPSFLSFEEKLAFLIGAVIHGPTLAGFAKWIKDQCEHNEISHPLFLMREGEIYKHVFDFFFQEAGVFSTRKFYASRKATYLPSIDPKELSRDISQVLTRKNYCVKNLLTDLQLPYEKDDSLQSILDEEVNKISNDKVKVQLINAFLEKHREQLTLSIKQKQTLLDLYIEQVTKNEDYAFVDFGAGGTINHQIEKSTTKSAKLNILFYTTERAYNHANELIFMSFLPFVTSTFTDVMAISRSPEIVEYFLVGKNTTTLDFTIENEKVVPICAKDTSPEKHKQLVTAFNFGVDSYLYFSKSLNLNEHTYNNRLAAVTSIARQVRFPTEIEAKFLGNLKHEDNFGSESQYSIIEQNEIDEIRNIGLNEFWSNHLTFKGLLSKRVTWPQGLITRLDPLFLSKNVFFHNETESKHQESIMTIHEQLKELKLTEVVVYGAGEFFDELELLLKSLSIRIVHLVDKKAEFGNYSKRGFNVISPTQASNLNLPVVVASESFLDEIQKHIENLNISNGVIIKC
;
A
#
# COMPACT_ATOMS: atom_id res chain seq x y z
N MET A 1 19.32 -4.00 15.36
CA MET A 1 19.32 -4.21 13.90
C MET A 1 20.01 -3.00 13.27
N ASN A 2 21.02 -3.21 12.44
CA ASN A 2 21.71 -2.12 11.71
C ASN A 2 21.55 -2.34 10.18
N LEU A 3 21.87 -1.31 9.38
CA LEU A 3 21.71 -1.36 7.93
C LEU A 3 22.60 -2.41 7.26
N HIS A 4 23.82 -2.57 7.74
CA HIS A 4 24.79 -3.52 7.20
C HIS A 4 24.27 -4.96 7.29
N ASP A 5 23.72 -5.35 8.43
CA ASP A 5 23.13 -6.68 8.63
C ASP A 5 21.90 -6.91 7.75
N LEU A 6 21.05 -5.89 7.58
CA LEU A 6 19.90 -5.95 6.65
C LEU A 6 20.38 -6.14 5.21
N TYR A 7 21.42 -5.40 4.82
CA TYR A 7 22.01 -5.47 3.48
C TYR A 7 22.64 -6.85 3.21
N LEU A 8 23.49 -7.37 4.10
CA LEU A 8 24.17 -8.64 3.88
C LEU A 8 23.21 -9.82 3.67
N ASN A 9 22.02 -9.77 4.29
CA ASN A 9 21.00 -10.79 4.14
C ASN A 9 20.09 -10.59 2.91
N SER A 10 20.17 -9.44 2.24
CA SER A 10 19.26 -9.04 1.15
C SER A 10 19.49 -9.79 -0.17
N GLU A 11 18.48 -9.79 -1.04
CA GLU A 11 18.59 -10.26 -2.43
C GLU A 11 19.67 -9.50 -3.21
N ILE A 12 19.77 -8.18 -3.02
CA ILE A 12 20.76 -7.34 -3.72
C ILE A 12 22.19 -7.77 -3.37
N SER A 13 22.47 -8.05 -2.09
CA SER A 13 23.80 -8.53 -1.67
C SER A 13 24.11 -9.90 -2.28
N ALA A 14 23.15 -10.82 -2.25
CA ALA A 14 23.32 -12.16 -2.83
C ALA A 14 23.53 -12.11 -4.37
N GLU A 15 22.84 -11.21 -5.07
CA GLU A 15 23.00 -10.99 -6.51
C GLU A 15 24.40 -10.45 -6.83
N ILE A 16 24.91 -9.49 -6.04
CA ILE A 16 26.28 -8.99 -6.17
C ILE A 16 27.30 -10.11 -5.97
N ASP A 17 27.19 -10.90 -4.89
CA ASP A 17 28.11 -12.02 -4.65
C ASP A 17 28.10 -13.03 -5.82
N LEU A 18 26.94 -13.29 -6.41
CA LEU A 18 26.80 -14.18 -7.56
C LEU A 18 27.49 -13.63 -8.81
N ILE A 19 27.32 -12.34 -9.10
CA ILE A 19 27.94 -11.65 -10.25
C ILE A 19 29.45 -11.73 -10.17
N PHE A 20 30.02 -11.50 -8.98
CA PHE A 20 31.47 -11.44 -8.77
C PHE A 20 32.14 -12.80 -8.59
N LYS A 21 31.38 -13.90 -8.48
CA LYS A 21 31.91 -15.26 -8.31
C LYS A 21 32.85 -15.69 -9.45
N ASN A 22 32.61 -15.24 -10.68
CA ASN A 22 33.38 -15.64 -11.86
C ASN A 22 34.60 -14.75 -12.18
N LYS A 23 34.90 -13.73 -11.35
CA LYS A 23 36.12 -12.88 -11.39
C LYS A 23 36.50 -12.19 -12.72
N GLU A 24 35.59 -12.06 -13.68
CA GLU A 24 35.87 -11.35 -14.95
C GLU A 24 35.67 -9.83 -14.87
N VAL A 25 34.86 -9.37 -13.92
CA VAL A 25 34.48 -7.96 -13.77
C VAL A 25 35.65 -7.16 -13.19
N LYS A 26 36.04 -6.09 -13.89
CA LYS A 26 37.08 -5.13 -13.50
C LYS A 26 36.50 -3.76 -13.21
N VAL A 27 35.38 -3.40 -13.84
CA VAL A 27 34.77 -2.08 -13.75
C VAL A 27 33.32 -2.20 -13.29
N VAL A 28 32.93 -1.38 -12.32
CA VAL A 28 31.54 -1.17 -11.93
C VAL A 28 31.12 0.23 -12.32
N SER A 29 30.14 0.30 -13.21
CA SER A 29 29.50 1.52 -13.64
C SER A 29 28.21 1.73 -12.86
N PHE A 30 28.01 2.93 -12.34
CA PHE A 30 26.78 3.30 -11.64
C PHE A 30 26.01 4.37 -12.39
N ASP A 31 24.69 4.27 -12.43
CA ASP A 31 23.86 5.44 -12.64
C ASP A 31 23.99 6.41 -11.43
N ILE A 32 23.83 7.71 -11.68
CA ILE A 32 23.96 8.74 -10.64
C ILE A 32 22.64 8.99 -9.88
N PHE A 33 21.52 9.21 -10.56
CA PHE A 33 20.30 9.72 -9.92
C PHE A 33 19.31 8.60 -9.66
N ASP A 34 18.71 8.54 -8.48
CA ASP A 34 17.88 7.42 -8.06
C ASP A 34 18.63 6.07 -7.92
N THR A 35 19.96 6.12 -8.04
CA THR A 35 20.90 5.03 -7.77
C THR A 35 21.96 5.44 -6.73
N LEU A 36 22.97 6.24 -7.10
CA LEU A 36 23.96 6.75 -6.15
C LEU A 36 23.40 7.85 -5.25
N LEU A 37 22.63 8.77 -5.84
CA LEU A 37 22.11 9.96 -5.17
C LEU A 37 20.59 10.00 -5.24
N ARG A 38 19.96 10.36 -4.12
CA ARG A 38 18.53 10.60 -3.97
C ARG A 38 18.25 12.08 -3.76
N ARG A 39 17.06 12.52 -4.17
CA ARG A 39 16.59 13.90 -3.92
C ARG A 39 15.69 13.97 -2.69
N LYS A 40 15.85 15.05 -1.92
CA LYS A 40 14.96 15.43 -0.81
C LYS A 40 13.72 16.19 -1.32
N CYS A 41 13.12 15.73 -2.40
CA CYS A 41 11.90 16.30 -2.99
C CYS A 41 11.08 15.22 -3.71
N GLY A 42 9.82 15.53 -4.03
CA GLY A 42 8.89 14.54 -4.58
C GLY A 42 9.06 14.29 -6.06
N ALA A 43 9.20 15.36 -6.83
CA ALA A 43 9.52 15.31 -8.25
C ALA A 43 10.86 16.03 -8.50
N PRO A 44 11.67 15.57 -9.47
CA PRO A 44 12.87 16.31 -9.88
C PRO A 44 12.57 17.77 -10.27
N THR A 45 11.39 18.04 -10.83
CA THR A 45 10.96 19.39 -11.22
C THR A 45 10.65 20.31 -10.02
N ASP A 46 10.53 19.78 -8.79
CA ASP A 46 10.39 20.61 -7.59
C ASP A 46 11.68 21.41 -7.30
N ILE A 47 12.84 20.93 -7.79
CA ILE A 47 14.11 21.68 -7.75
C ILE A 47 13.96 23.03 -8.44
N PHE A 48 13.23 23.11 -9.56
CA PHE A 48 13.08 24.37 -10.29
C PHE A 48 12.28 25.42 -9.50
N THR A 49 11.30 24.99 -8.71
CA THR A 49 10.59 25.88 -7.78
C THR A 49 11.54 26.43 -6.71
N LEU A 50 12.46 25.61 -6.21
CA LEU A 50 13.48 26.02 -5.23
C LEU A 50 14.53 26.95 -5.84
N VAL A 51 14.92 26.73 -7.09
CA VAL A 51 15.77 27.65 -7.87
C VAL A 51 15.12 29.02 -7.96
N ALA A 52 13.83 29.08 -8.34
CA ALA A 52 13.11 30.34 -8.44
C ALA A 52 13.03 31.07 -7.09
N LYS A 53 12.72 30.37 -5.99
CA LYS A 53 12.69 30.95 -4.64
C LYS A 53 14.05 31.55 -4.27
N THR A 54 15.11 30.79 -4.48
CA THR A 54 16.49 31.24 -4.19
C THR A 54 16.89 32.44 -5.06
N ALA A 55 16.49 32.45 -6.33
CA ALA A 55 16.71 33.56 -7.24
C ALA A 55 15.98 34.85 -6.78
N ILE A 56 14.73 34.74 -6.34
CA ILE A 56 13.96 35.87 -5.78
C ILE A 56 14.62 36.39 -4.50
N GLU A 57 15.00 35.51 -3.58
CA GLU A 57 15.71 35.88 -2.35
C GLU A 57 17.02 36.63 -2.61
N ARG A 58 17.72 36.28 -3.71
CA ARG A 58 18.96 36.93 -4.15
C ARG A 58 18.76 38.14 -5.07
N ASN A 59 17.51 38.58 -5.26
CA ASN A 59 17.16 39.69 -6.14
C ASN A 59 17.61 39.48 -7.61
N ILE A 60 17.67 38.23 -8.07
CA ILE A 60 17.90 37.92 -9.49
C ILE A 60 16.60 38.28 -10.26
N PRO A 61 16.67 39.09 -11.32
CA PRO A 61 15.49 39.66 -11.97
C PRO A 61 14.78 38.67 -12.90
N ILE A 62 14.24 37.57 -12.36
CA ILE A 62 13.50 36.56 -13.12
C ILE A 62 12.06 36.97 -13.49
N LYS A 63 11.51 37.98 -12.81
CA LYS A 63 10.16 38.55 -13.03
C LYS A 63 9.05 37.48 -13.17
N SER A 64 9.13 36.43 -12.37
CA SER A 64 8.19 35.31 -12.35
C SER A 64 7.99 34.83 -10.92
N ASP A 65 6.81 34.33 -10.60
CA ASP A 65 6.62 33.52 -9.40
C ASP A 65 7.26 32.13 -9.57
N PRO A 66 7.48 31.38 -8.47
CA PRO A 66 8.15 30.07 -8.53
C PRO A 66 7.47 29.01 -9.40
N GLU A 67 6.13 28.95 -9.45
CA GLU A 67 5.44 27.93 -10.23
C GLU A 67 5.49 28.25 -11.73
N THR A 68 5.35 29.53 -12.09
CA THR A 68 5.49 29.97 -13.48
C THR A 68 6.94 29.79 -13.96
N PHE A 69 7.94 30.01 -13.10
CA PHE A 69 9.34 29.76 -13.42
C PHE A 69 9.59 28.26 -13.62
N ARG A 70 9.09 27.39 -12.74
CA ARG A 70 9.19 25.93 -12.86
C ARG A 70 8.70 25.46 -14.23
N ASN A 71 7.50 25.90 -14.62
CA ASN A 71 6.92 25.54 -15.92
C ASN A 71 7.77 26.09 -17.08
N SER A 72 8.21 27.35 -16.99
CA SER A 72 9.08 27.96 -18.00
C SER A 72 10.39 27.20 -18.16
N ARG A 73 11.03 26.79 -17.05
CA ARG A 73 12.28 26.02 -17.03
C ARG A 73 12.14 24.65 -17.69
N ILE A 74 10.98 23.98 -17.53
CA ILE A 74 10.65 22.73 -18.26
C ILE A 74 10.54 23.01 -19.76
N PHE A 75 9.88 24.11 -20.17
CA PHE A 75 9.76 24.48 -21.57
C PHE A 75 11.10 24.90 -22.20
N PHE A 76 11.99 25.56 -21.44
CA PHE A 76 13.34 25.88 -21.92
C PHE A 76 14.11 24.60 -22.27
N GLU A 77 14.04 23.58 -21.42
CA GLU A 77 14.67 22.29 -21.68
C GLU A 77 14.09 21.62 -22.92
N LYS A 78 12.75 21.55 -23.01
CA LYS A 78 12.08 20.97 -24.17
C LYS A 78 12.49 21.68 -25.47
N LYS A 79 12.58 23.01 -25.45
CA LYS A 79 13.01 23.82 -26.59
C LYS A 79 14.46 23.54 -26.96
N ALA A 80 15.36 23.50 -25.97
CA ALA A 80 16.76 23.17 -26.19
C ALA A 80 16.94 21.77 -26.80
N ARG A 81 16.19 20.76 -26.32
CA ARG A 81 16.20 19.40 -26.90
C ARG A 81 15.74 19.38 -28.35
N LEU A 82 14.72 20.16 -28.71
CA LEU A 82 14.22 20.26 -30.08
C LEU A 82 15.20 20.96 -31.03
N GLN A 83 16.01 21.88 -30.53
CA GLN A 83 16.97 22.65 -31.33
C GLN A 83 18.34 21.98 -31.44
N SER A 84 18.64 21.03 -30.54
CA SER A 84 19.92 20.33 -30.52
C SER A 84 19.99 19.25 -31.59
N PRO A 85 21.10 19.13 -32.35
CA PRO A 85 21.36 17.99 -33.22
C PRO A 85 21.87 16.76 -32.45
N TYR A 86 22.15 16.91 -31.15
CA TYR A 86 22.71 15.88 -30.29
C TYR A 86 21.63 15.12 -29.51
N GLN A 87 21.98 13.97 -28.95
CA GLN A 87 21.04 13.17 -28.15
C GLN A 87 20.71 13.83 -26.81
N ASP A 88 21.59 14.68 -26.30
CA ASP A 88 21.37 15.45 -25.08
C ASP A 88 21.95 16.87 -25.14
N ILE A 89 21.60 17.66 -24.13
CA ILE A 89 21.85 19.08 -24.02
C ILE A 89 22.46 19.44 -22.66
N THR A 90 23.14 20.57 -22.61
CA THR A 90 23.79 21.11 -21.42
C THR A 90 22.90 22.14 -20.71
N LEU A 91 23.13 22.35 -19.42
CA LEU A 91 22.43 23.36 -18.64
C LEU A 91 22.53 24.79 -19.24
N PRO A 92 23.70 25.25 -19.74
CA PRO A 92 23.79 26.52 -20.47
C PRO A 92 22.92 26.57 -21.74
N GLU A 93 22.85 25.50 -22.53
CA GLU A 93 21.97 25.44 -23.72
C GLU A 93 20.48 25.55 -23.34
N ILE A 94 20.11 24.99 -22.17
CA ILE A 94 18.75 25.15 -21.64
C ILE A 94 18.48 26.61 -21.30
N TYR A 95 19.35 27.27 -20.54
CA TYR A 95 19.13 28.66 -20.16
C TYR A 95 19.26 29.64 -21.33
N ALA A 96 20.02 29.31 -22.37
CA ALA A 96 20.07 30.07 -23.62
C ALA A 96 18.71 30.11 -24.34
N CYS A 97 17.82 29.16 -24.08
CA CYS A 97 16.45 29.15 -24.61
C CYS A 97 15.47 30.07 -23.84
N SER A 98 15.90 30.65 -22.72
CA SER A 98 15.12 31.55 -21.88
C SER A 98 15.11 33.00 -22.40
N PRO A 99 14.19 33.87 -21.97
CA PRO A 99 14.18 35.28 -22.33
C PRO A 99 15.16 36.13 -21.50
N TYR A 100 15.93 35.51 -20.61
CA TYR A 100 16.79 36.21 -19.67
C TYR A 100 18.08 36.70 -20.33
N THR A 101 18.62 37.81 -19.84
CA THR A 101 19.97 38.29 -20.23
C THR A 101 21.04 37.30 -19.79
N GLU A 102 22.18 37.26 -20.47
CA GLU A 102 23.31 36.37 -20.15
C GLU A 102 23.72 36.40 -18.66
N SER A 103 23.83 37.59 -18.05
CA SER A 103 24.11 37.74 -16.61
C SER A 103 23.12 37.00 -15.70
N VAL A 104 21.84 37.02 -16.06
CA VAL A 104 20.77 36.35 -15.31
C VAL A 104 20.83 34.84 -15.55
N GLN A 105 21.10 34.42 -16.79
CA GLN A 105 21.28 33.00 -17.13
C GLN A 105 22.42 32.38 -16.32
N LEU A 106 23.58 33.04 -16.26
CA LEU A 106 24.72 32.58 -15.46
C LEU A 106 24.38 32.48 -13.97
N SER A 107 23.69 33.48 -13.43
CA SER A 107 23.23 33.45 -12.03
C SER A 107 22.28 32.28 -11.76
N LEU A 108 21.37 31.98 -12.70
CA LEU A 108 20.42 30.87 -12.56
C LEU A 108 21.10 29.50 -12.66
N ILE A 109 22.12 29.36 -13.52
CA ILE A 109 22.94 28.14 -13.60
C ILE A 109 23.66 27.89 -12.27
N GLU A 110 24.25 28.91 -11.67
CA GLU A 110 24.91 28.81 -10.36
C GLU A 110 23.93 28.44 -9.26
N ILE A 111 22.74 29.07 -9.24
CA ILE A 111 21.68 28.76 -8.28
C ILE A 111 21.18 27.32 -8.47
N GLU A 112 20.96 26.85 -9.71
CA GLU A 112 20.49 25.50 -9.97
C GLU A 112 21.50 24.45 -9.50
N HIS A 113 22.79 24.66 -9.74
CA HIS A 113 23.85 23.82 -9.16
C HIS A 113 23.83 23.81 -7.63
N GLU A 114 23.68 24.97 -6.98
CA GLU A 114 23.64 25.05 -5.52
C GLU A 114 22.43 24.32 -4.95
N VAL A 115 21.25 24.53 -5.55
CA VAL A 115 20.01 23.88 -5.12
C VAL A 115 20.11 22.37 -5.33
N GLU A 116 20.58 21.89 -6.48
CA GLU A 116 20.81 20.45 -6.69
C GLU A 116 21.75 19.87 -5.63
N ALA A 117 22.90 20.51 -5.38
CA ALA A 117 23.87 20.02 -4.39
C ALA A 117 23.29 19.98 -2.96
N LYS A 118 22.41 20.92 -2.60
CA LYS A 118 21.77 21.00 -1.28
C LYS A 118 20.71 19.91 -1.07
N TYR A 119 20.01 19.52 -2.13
CA TYR A 119 18.87 18.60 -2.07
C TYR A 119 19.21 17.16 -2.45
N LEU A 120 20.41 16.92 -2.99
CA LEU A 120 20.94 15.57 -3.22
C LEU A 120 21.62 15.02 -1.97
N TYR A 121 21.44 13.72 -1.74
CA TYR A 121 22.10 12.98 -0.67
C TYR A 121 22.40 11.54 -1.13
N PRO A 122 23.38 10.85 -0.55
CA PRO A 122 23.73 9.51 -0.98
C PRO A 122 22.67 8.48 -0.59
N ASP A 123 22.35 7.57 -1.51
CA ASP A 123 21.47 6.44 -1.23
C ASP A 123 22.11 5.50 -0.19
N PRO A 124 21.42 5.23 0.94
CA PRO A 124 21.99 4.44 2.03
C PRO A 124 22.27 2.98 1.62
N ILE A 125 21.45 2.39 0.74
CA ILE A 125 21.63 1.01 0.29
C ILE A 125 22.76 0.95 -0.73
N CYS A 126 22.85 1.93 -1.64
CA CYS A 126 23.94 2.00 -2.61
C CYS A 126 25.30 2.18 -1.92
N LYS A 127 25.36 2.88 -0.78
CA LYS A 127 26.56 2.95 0.06
C LYS A 127 27.03 1.57 0.54
N GLU A 128 26.09 0.73 1.03
CA GLU A 128 26.42 -0.64 1.41
C GLU A 128 26.88 -1.47 0.21
N VAL A 129 26.27 -1.27 -0.96
CA VAL A 129 26.70 -1.90 -2.23
C VAL A 129 28.15 -1.54 -2.57
N ILE A 130 28.50 -0.26 -2.55
CA ILE A 130 29.87 0.20 -2.81
C ILE A 130 30.84 -0.39 -1.79
N GLN A 131 30.49 -0.33 -0.50
CA GLN A 131 31.33 -0.87 0.57
C GLN A 131 31.58 -2.37 0.37
N HIS A 132 30.54 -3.11 -0.01
CA HIS A 132 30.63 -4.52 -0.36
C HIS A 132 31.56 -4.74 -1.56
N LEU A 133 31.51 -3.87 -2.57
CA LEU A 133 32.30 -3.99 -3.79
C LEU A 133 33.80 -3.74 -3.60
N PHE A 134 34.22 -3.02 -2.56
CA PHE A 134 35.64 -2.80 -2.27
C PHE A 134 36.44 -4.10 -2.12
N LYS A 135 35.80 -5.20 -1.68
CA LYS A 135 36.48 -6.50 -1.53
C LYS A 135 36.87 -7.16 -2.87
N TYR A 136 36.35 -6.68 -4.00
CA TYR A 136 36.59 -7.27 -5.33
C TYR A 136 37.67 -6.57 -6.16
N ASN A 137 38.33 -5.53 -5.63
CA ASN A 137 39.39 -4.78 -6.33
C ASN A 137 38.96 -4.32 -7.75
N VAL A 138 37.80 -3.66 -7.79
CA VAL A 138 37.20 -3.11 -9.02
C VAL A 138 37.45 -1.62 -9.13
N GLU A 139 37.45 -1.13 -10.36
CA GLU A 139 37.39 0.29 -10.68
C GLU A 139 35.95 0.78 -10.68
N PHE A 140 35.71 1.98 -10.13
CA PHE A 140 34.38 2.58 -10.07
C PHE A 140 34.26 3.71 -11.10
N ILE A 141 33.21 3.67 -11.92
CA ILE A 141 32.84 4.76 -12.83
C ILE A 141 31.37 5.15 -12.61
N ALA A 142 30.98 6.34 -13.05
CA ALA A 142 29.58 6.77 -13.04
C ALA A 142 29.10 7.21 -14.42
N THR A 143 27.83 7.04 -14.71
CA THR A 143 27.19 7.44 -15.97
C THR A 143 25.85 8.09 -15.70
N SER A 144 25.44 9.09 -16.48
CA SER A 144 24.14 9.73 -16.27
C SER A 144 23.60 10.38 -17.55
N ASP A 145 22.30 10.21 -17.77
CA ASP A 145 21.54 10.95 -18.78
C ASP A 145 21.04 12.26 -18.14
N MET A 146 21.89 13.29 -18.11
CA MET A 146 21.62 14.53 -17.40
C MET A 146 22.25 15.75 -18.07
N TYR A 147 21.60 16.91 -17.92
CA TYR A 147 22.08 18.21 -18.43
C TYR A 147 23.18 18.88 -17.57
N LEU A 148 23.50 18.31 -16.40
CA LEU A 148 24.47 18.86 -15.46
C LEU A 148 25.89 18.51 -15.90
N SER A 149 26.85 19.39 -15.64
CA SER A 149 28.23 19.16 -16.09
C SER A 149 28.93 18.05 -15.30
N ASN A 150 29.91 17.41 -15.95
CA ASN A 150 30.81 16.45 -15.31
C ASN A 150 31.59 17.09 -14.17
N SER A 151 32.05 18.34 -14.34
CA SER A 151 32.76 19.07 -13.29
C SER A 151 31.91 19.23 -12.02
N PHE A 152 30.61 19.52 -12.17
CA PHE A 152 29.68 19.61 -11.05
C PHE A 152 29.43 18.24 -10.41
N LEU A 153 29.11 17.23 -11.21
CA LEU A 153 28.83 15.87 -10.72
C LEU A 153 30.05 15.22 -10.08
N SER A 154 31.25 15.45 -10.62
CA SER A 154 32.53 15.06 -10.02
C SER A 154 32.70 15.60 -8.60
N LYS A 155 32.43 16.90 -8.42
CA LYS A 155 32.51 17.54 -7.09
C LYS A 155 31.45 16.96 -6.15
N LEU A 156 30.25 16.73 -6.65
CA LEU A 156 29.14 16.19 -5.87
C LEU A 156 29.41 14.75 -5.40
N LEU A 157 29.88 13.87 -6.28
CA LEU A 157 30.23 12.49 -5.95
C LEU A 157 31.40 12.43 -4.97
N ARG A 158 32.47 13.21 -5.17
CA ARG A 158 33.59 13.30 -4.21
C ARG A 158 33.15 13.76 -2.82
N THR A 159 32.15 14.63 -2.74
CA THR A 159 31.63 15.13 -1.45
C THR A 159 30.79 14.08 -0.74
N ASN A 160 29.97 13.31 -1.48
CA ASN A 160 29.01 12.36 -0.90
C ASN A 160 29.59 10.94 -0.70
N PHE A 161 30.65 10.60 -1.44
CA PHE A 161 31.38 9.33 -1.43
C PHE A 161 32.91 9.57 -1.39
N PRO A 162 33.44 10.23 -0.35
CA PRO A 162 34.87 10.57 -0.27
C PRO A 162 35.80 9.36 -0.27
N GLU A 163 35.29 8.18 0.10
CA GLU A 163 35.99 6.89 0.09
C GLU A 163 36.11 6.27 -1.30
N VAL A 164 35.36 6.76 -2.29
CA VAL A 164 35.31 6.20 -3.64
C VAL A 164 36.05 7.10 -4.61
N ASN A 165 37.01 6.52 -5.35
CA ASN A 165 37.61 7.19 -6.49
C ASN A 165 36.88 6.80 -7.78
N PHE A 166 35.90 7.61 -8.19
CA PHE A 166 35.29 7.50 -9.51
C PHE A 166 36.30 7.96 -10.57
N THR A 167 36.92 7.02 -11.27
CA THR A 167 37.98 7.30 -12.25
C THR A 167 37.45 8.02 -13.48
N HIS A 168 36.22 7.69 -13.88
CA HIS A 168 35.51 8.30 -14.98
C HIS A 168 34.06 8.60 -14.62
N ILE A 169 33.56 9.73 -15.11
CA ILE A 169 32.15 10.13 -15.02
C ILE A 169 31.73 10.51 -16.43
N PHE A 170 30.79 9.75 -17.01
CA PHE A 170 30.26 10.00 -18.36
C PHE A 170 28.87 10.61 -18.27
N VAL A 171 28.72 11.84 -18.79
CA VAL A 171 27.45 12.57 -18.71
C VAL A 171 26.97 12.88 -20.11
N SER A 172 25.72 12.54 -20.41
CA SER A 172 25.14 12.65 -21.74
C SER A 172 25.19 14.05 -22.34
N SER A 173 25.08 15.10 -21.52
CA SER A 173 25.19 16.48 -21.99
C SER A 173 26.57 16.82 -22.57
N GLU A 174 27.62 16.14 -22.10
CA GLU A 174 28.99 16.37 -22.55
C GLU A 174 29.41 15.36 -23.62
N THR A 175 29.07 14.08 -23.45
CA THR A 175 29.36 13.03 -24.45
C THR A 175 28.45 13.15 -25.67
N ARG A 176 27.33 13.85 -25.55
CA ARG A 176 26.25 13.99 -26.54
C ARG A 176 25.55 12.66 -26.88
N LEU A 177 25.73 11.64 -26.05
CA LEU A 177 25.21 10.29 -26.19
C LEU A 177 24.44 9.91 -24.92
N THR A 178 23.34 9.19 -25.06
CA THR A 178 22.50 8.79 -23.92
C THR A 178 22.56 7.29 -23.66
N LYS A 179 22.31 6.88 -22.41
CA LYS A 179 21.99 5.50 -22.06
C LYS A 179 20.63 5.08 -22.61
N ALA A 180 19.70 6.02 -22.71
CA ALA A 180 18.37 5.80 -23.27
C ALA A 180 18.38 5.36 -24.75
N SER A 181 19.35 5.81 -25.55
CA SER A 181 19.61 5.29 -26.91
C SER A 181 20.46 4.01 -26.89
N GLY A 182 21.31 3.86 -25.87
CA GLY A 182 22.29 2.77 -25.71
C GLY A 182 23.69 3.15 -26.18
N ASP A 183 23.86 4.26 -26.90
CA ASP A 183 25.13 4.66 -27.50
C ASP A 183 26.20 5.02 -26.46
N MET A 184 25.78 5.46 -25.27
CA MET A 184 26.69 5.70 -24.15
C MET A 184 27.51 4.45 -23.77
N TYR A 185 26.93 3.26 -23.88
CA TYR A 185 27.61 2.01 -23.51
C TYR A 185 28.71 1.63 -24.49
N SER A 186 28.49 1.80 -25.79
CA SER A 186 29.54 1.61 -26.79
C SER A 186 30.68 2.62 -26.57
N HIS A 187 30.32 3.88 -26.35
CA HIS A 187 31.29 4.94 -26.10
C HIS A 187 32.17 4.67 -24.87
N LEU A 188 31.59 4.28 -23.73
CA LEU A 188 32.38 4.04 -22.52
C LEU A 188 33.29 2.80 -22.66
N LEU A 189 32.88 1.75 -23.39
CA LEU A 189 33.73 0.59 -23.65
C LEU A 189 34.97 0.98 -24.46
N ASP A 190 34.78 1.79 -25.49
CA ASP A 190 35.87 2.30 -26.33
C ASP A 190 36.81 3.22 -25.55
N GLN A 191 36.27 4.12 -24.73
CA GLN A 191 37.08 5.05 -23.91
C GLN A 191 37.89 4.34 -22.84
N LEU A 192 37.35 3.29 -22.22
CA LEU A 192 38.02 2.51 -21.19
C LEU A 192 38.91 1.39 -21.75
N ASN A 193 38.78 1.09 -23.04
CA ASN A 193 39.47 -0.01 -23.72
C ASN A 193 39.27 -1.36 -22.99
N ILE A 194 38.02 -1.68 -22.67
CA ILE A 194 37.61 -2.93 -21.98
C ILE A 194 36.57 -3.69 -22.81
N SER A 195 36.46 -5.01 -22.57
CA SER A 195 35.41 -5.83 -23.18
C SER A 195 34.11 -5.79 -22.36
N GLN A 196 32.99 -6.18 -22.98
CA GLN A 196 31.67 -6.13 -22.37
C GLN A 196 31.55 -7.00 -21.10
N GLU A 197 32.33 -8.08 -21.01
CA GLU A 197 32.35 -9.00 -19.87
C GLU A 197 33.08 -8.44 -18.64
N GLN A 198 33.91 -7.42 -18.84
CA GLN A 198 34.73 -6.79 -17.80
C GLN A 198 34.00 -5.68 -17.04
N ILE A 199 32.78 -5.36 -17.44
CA ILE A 199 31.99 -4.29 -16.85
C ILE A 199 30.61 -4.79 -16.42
N ILE A 200 30.15 -4.25 -15.30
CA ILE A 200 28.75 -4.30 -14.91
C ILE A 200 28.21 -2.88 -14.75
N HIS A 201 26.97 -2.66 -15.17
CA HIS A 201 26.24 -1.42 -14.88
C HIS A 201 25.17 -1.63 -13.80
N ILE A 202 25.10 -0.74 -12.81
CA ILE A 202 24.13 -0.74 -11.73
C ILE A 202 23.30 0.54 -11.83
N GLY A 203 21.98 0.41 -12.03
CA GLY A 203 21.09 1.56 -12.19
C GLY A 203 19.62 1.22 -11.96
N ASP A 204 18.79 2.24 -11.73
CA ASP A 204 17.38 2.09 -11.36
C ASP A 204 16.45 2.01 -12.58
N ASN A 205 16.87 2.53 -13.73
CA ASN A 205 16.01 2.62 -14.90
C ASN A 205 16.02 1.31 -15.70
N LEU A 206 14.89 0.59 -15.70
CA LEU A 206 14.78 -0.68 -16.42
C LEU A 206 15.13 -0.58 -17.91
N LYS A 207 14.80 0.53 -18.58
CA LYS A 207 15.10 0.69 -20.01
C LYS A 207 16.55 1.10 -20.23
N SER A 208 16.95 2.23 -19.65
CA SER A 208 18.26 2.83 -19.91
C SER A 208 19.40 2.04 -19.28
N ASP A 209 19.22 1.49 -18.07
CA ASP A 209 20.30 0.90 -17.29
C ASP A 209 20.37 -0.62 -17.41
N VAL A 210 19.22 -1.26 -17.66
CA VAL A 210 19.16 -2.74 -17.73
C VAL A 210 19.05 -3.22 -19.16
N ILE A 211 17.97 -2.85 -19.87
CA ILE A 211 17.70 -3.34 -21.23
C ILE A 211 18.76 -2.85 -22.21
N ASN A 212 19.07 -1.56 -22.21
CA ASN A 212 20.04 -0.99 -23.16
C ASN A 212 21.48 -1.40 -22.83
N ALA A 213 21.85 -1.53 -21.55
CA ALA A 213 23.14 -2.10 -21.17
C ALA A 213 23.27 -3.55 -21.67
N SER A 214 22.22 -4.36 -21.45
CA SER A 214 22.17 -5.74 -21.93
C SER A 214 22.19 -5.84 -23.45
N ALA A 215 21.60 -4.88 -24.18
CA ALA A 215 21.68 -4.81 -25.64
C ALA A 215 23.12 -4.56 -26.13
N ALA A 216 23.90 -3.79 -25.36
CA ALA A 216 25.34 -3.63 -25.53
C ALA A 216 26.16 -4.82 -24.98
N LYS A 217 25.49 -5.92 -24.55
CA LYS A 217 26.07 -7.12 -23.92
C LYS A 217 26.79 -6.87 -22.59
N ILE A 218 26.58 -5.71 -21.98
CA ILE A 218 27.08 -5.39 -20.64
C ILE A 218 26.16 -6.04 -19.62
N LYS A 219 26.74 -6.70 -18.61
CA LYS A 219 25.96 -7.21 -17.47
C LYS A 219 25.35 -6.02 -16.72
N SER A 220 24.13 -6.16 -16.22
CA SER A 220 23.48 -5.11 -15.44
C SER A 220 22.78 -5.65 -14.21
N LEU A 221 22.73 -4.82 -13.15
CA LEU A 221 21.93 -5.05 -11.95
C LEU A 221 20.86 -3.96 -11.85
N HIS A 222 19.60 -4.37 -11.70
CA HIS A 222 18.49 -3.44 -11.59
C HIS A 222 18.35 -2.94 -10.15
N PHE A 223 18.88 -1.75 -9.87
CA PHE A 223 18.83 -1.11 -8.55
C PHE A 223 17.50 -0.38 -8.34
N ALA A 224 16.41 -1.14 -8.27
CA ALA A 224 15.07 -0.58 -8.13
C ALA A 224 14.24 -1.38 -7.15
N PRO A 225 13.22 -0.76 -6.53
CA PRO A 225 12.35 -1.48 -5.65
C PRO A 225 11.47 -2.49 -6.40
N PRO A 226 11.04 -3.58 -5.73
CA PRO A 226 10.20 -4.61 -6.34
C PRO A 226 8.97 -4.04 -7.05
N ARG A 227 8.63 -4.55 -8.24
CA ARG A 227 7.47 -4.04 -9.03
C ARG A 227 6.15 -3.99 -8.25
N TRP A 228 5.98 -4.88 -7.27
CA TRP A 228 4.80 -4.90 -6.40
C TRP A 228 4.61 -3.57 -5.65
N ILE A 229 5.67 -2.99 -5.07
CA ILE A 229 5.56 -1.72 -4.34
C ILE A 229 5.15 -0.56 -5.25
N GLN A 230 5.62 -0.54 -6.51
CA GLN A 230 5.25 0.51 -7.46
C GLN A 230 3.74 0.48 -7.74
N ARG A 231 3.16 -0.73 -7.84
CA ARG A 231 1.70 -0.93 -7.98
C ARG A 231 0.95 -0.57 -6.70
N VAL A 232 1.50 -0.85 -5.54
CA VAL A 232 0.94 -0.44 -4.23
C VAL A 232 0.85 1.08 -4.16
N LEU A 233 1.98 1.77 -4.36
CA LEU A 233 2.07 3.23 -4.28
C LEU A 233 1.20 3.92 -5.34
N SER A 234 1.15 3.39 -6.56
CA SER A 234 0.31 3.97 -7.61
C SER A 234 -1.18 3.84 -7.31
N ARG A 235 -1.60 2.73 -6.69
CA ARG A 235 -3.00 2.53 -6.29
C ARG A 235 -3.38 3.37 -5.07
N GLU A 236 -2.46 3.58 -4.13
CA GLU A 236 -2.69 4.49 -2.99
C GLU A 236 -2.92 5.92 -3.45
N LYS A 237 -2.27 6.38 -4.52
CA LYS A 237 -2.47 7.73 -5.09
C LYS A 237 -3.87 7.98 -5.68
N ILE A 238 -4.66 6.92 -5.91
CA ILE A 238 -6.06 7.05 -6.35
C ILE A 238 -6.96 7.47 -5.17
N PHE A 239 -6.47 7.28 -3.95
CA PHE A 239 -7.12 7.76 -2.75
C PHE A 239 -6.56 9.13 -2.38
N LYS A 240 -7.37 9.92 -1.69
CA LYS A 240 -7.05 11.32 -1.37
C LYS A 240 -5.86 11.47 -0.41
N ASP A 241 -5.80 10.62 0.61
CA ASP A 241 -4.82 10.70 1.69
C ASP A 241 -3.74 9.64 1.49
N PHE A 242 -2.50 10.03 1.22
CA PHE A 242 -1.39 9.09 1.04
C PHE A 242 -0.13 9.60 1.73
N TYR A 243 0.79 8.67 2.02
CA TYR A 243 2.00 9.02 2.76
C TYR A 243 2.87 10.00 1.97
N PRO A 244 3.51 10.97 2.64
CA PRO A 244 4.46 11.88 2.02
C PRO A 244 5.72 11.14 1.55
N ASN A 245 6.54 11.81 0.75
CA ASN A 245 7.66 11.17 0.05
C ASN A 245 8.71 10.61 1.00
N GLU A 246 8.94 11.24 2.15
CA GLU A 246 9.92 10.78 3.15
C GLU A 246 9.53 9.40 3.70
N ILE A 247 8.23 9.19 3.99
CA ILE A 247 7.71 7.89 4.42
C ILE A 247 7.73 6.89 3.27
N ASN A 248 7.39 7.30 2.04
CA ASN A 248 7.48 6.42 0.87
C ASN A 248 8.93 5.98 0.56
N GLN A 249 9.91 6.85 0.76
CA GLN A 249 11.33 6.52 0.63
C GLN A 249 11.73 5.45 1.67
N ALA A 250 11.32 5.59 2.93
CA ALA A 250 11.56 4.55 3.94
C ALA A 250 10.90 3.21 3.60
N ARG A 251 9.67 3.22 3.07
CA ARG A 251 8.97 2.00 2.57
C ARG A 251 9.75 1.35 1.43
N ILE A 252 10.27 2.14 0.50
CA ILE A 252 11.08 1.69 -0.65
C ILE A 252 12.40 1.08 -0.18
N PHE A 253 13.14 1.75 0.70
CA PHE A 253 14.40 1.23 1.22
C PHE A 253 14.19 -0.08 2.00
N ALA A 254 13.18 -0.15 2.86
CA ALA A 254 12.86 -1.37 3.59
C ALA A 254 12.54 -2.54 2.66
N ALA A 255 11.79 -2.29 1.58
CA ALA A 255 11.42 -3.29 0.58
C ALA A 255 12.59 -3.77 -0.28
N MET A 256 13.57 -2.90 -0.57
CA MET A 256 14.78 -3.27 -1.32
C MET A 256 15.71 -4.19 -0.54
N LEU A 257 15.57 -4.26 0.79
CA LEU A 257 16.34 -5.13 1.67
C LEU A 257 15.61 -6.46 1.97
N ALA A 258 14.73 -6.90 1.07
CA ALA A 258 14.08 -8.20 1.16
C ALA A 258 15.14 -9.32 1.26
N PRO A 259 15.08 -10.20 2.28
CA PRO A 259 16.12 -11.21 2.49
C PRO A 259 16.12 -12.28 1.41
N SER A 260 17.31 -12.67 0.97
CA SER A 260 17.53 -13.64 -0.10
C SER A 260 17.04 -15.06 0.23
N PHE A 261 17.11 -15.44 1.51
CA PHE A 261 16.75 -16.77 2.01
C PHE A 261 15.23 -17.01 2.14
N LEU A 262 14.40 -15.98 2.01
CA LEU A 262 12.95 -16.12 2.09
C LEU A 262 12.38 -16.76 0.81
N SER A 263 11.39 -17.62 0.97
CA SER A 263 10.56 -18.11 -0.14
C SER A 263 9.70 -16.98 -0.74
N PHE A 264 9.05 -17.25 -1.87
CA PHE A 264 8.19 -16.25 -2.53
C PHE A 264 7.06 -15.72 -1.63
N GLU A 265 6.37 -16.61 -0.92
CA GLU A 265 5.26 -16.22 -0.03
C GLU A 265 5.77 -15.46 1.21
N GLU A 266 6.89 -15.89 1.79
CA GLU A 266 7.53 -15.18 2.90
C GLU A 266 8.02 -13.79 2.47
N LYS A 267 8.55 -13.64 1.25
CA LYS A 267 8.90 -12.33 0.68
C LYS A 267 7.69 -11.42 0.55
N LEU A 268 6.54 -11.94 0.11
CA LEU A 268 5.31 -11.15 0.08
C LEU A 268 4.87 -10.73 1.48
N ALA A 269 4.96 -11.61 2.48
CA ALA A 269 4.69 -11.27 3.88
C ALA A 269 5.65 -10.18 4.39
N PHE A 270 6.95 -10.31 4.12
CA PHE A 270 7.96 -9.28 4.41
C PHE A 270 7.59 -7.94 3.77
N LEU A 271 7.24 -7.92 2.48
CA LEU A 271 6.89 -6.70 1.77
C LEU A 271 5.62 -6.06 2.32
N ILE A 272 4.60 -6.84 2.71
CA ILE A 272 3.40 -6.32 3.38
C ILE A 272 3.77 -5.70 4.75
N GLY A 273 4.66 -6.35 5.50
CA GLY A 273 5.22 -5.83 6.74
C GLY A 273 5.96 -4.51 6.55
N ALA A 274 6.86 -4.42 5.56
CA ALA A 274 7.67 -3.24 5.31
C ALA A 274 6.89 -2.05 4.71
N VAL A 275 5.94 -2.34 3.82
CA VAL A 275 5.32 -1.31 2.97
C VAL A 275 3.96 -0.86 3.48
N ILE A 276 3.18 -1.72 4.16
CA ILE A 276 1.80 -1.40 4.54
C ILE A 276 1.70 -1.26 6.07
N HIS A 277 2.11 -2.28 6.81
CA HIS A 277 1.94 -2.31 8.26
C HIS A 277 3.06 -1.55 8.99
N GLY A 278 4.31 -1.61 8.53
CA GLY A 278 5.46 -0.92 9.11
C GLY A 278 5.22 0.57 9.39
N PRO A 279 4.87 1.41 8.39
CA PRO A 279 4.58 2.83 8.62
C PRO A 279 3.40 3.04 9.57
N THR A 280 2.38 2.20 9.47
CA THR A 280 1.19 2.31 10.31
C THR A 280 1.48 1.96 11.77
N LEU A 281 2.23 0.90 12.02
CA LEU A 281 2.64 0.45 13.35
C LEU A 281 3.64 1.41 14.00
N ALA A 282 4.58 1.96 13.21
CA ALA A 282 5.48 3.01 13.68
C ALA A 282 4.70 4.27 14.09
N GLY A 283 3.72 4.68 13.28
CA GLY A 283 2.80 5.76 13.62
C GLY A 283 2.01 5.48 14.87
N PHE A 284 1.50 4.25 15.04
CA PHE A 284 0.74 3.87 16.22
C PHE A 284 1.60 3.91 17.49
N ALA A 285 2.82 3.36 17.46
CA ALA A 285 3.74 3.41 18.60
C ALA A 285 4.08 4.85 19.02
N LYS A 286 4.45 5.71 18.06
CA LYS A 286 4.74 7.12 18.32
C LYS A 286 3.51 7.86 18.84
N TRP A 287 2.33 7.56 18.32
CA TRP A 287 1.09 8.15 18.80
C TRP A 287 0.75 7.68 20.22
N ILE A 288 0.90 6.38 20.55
CA ILE A 288 0.73 5.86 21.92
C ILE A 288 1.62 6.65 22.87
N LYS A 289 2.89 6.88 22.51
CA LYS A 289 3.81 7.69 23.32
C LYS A 289 3.23 9.08 23.59
N ASP A 290 2.82 9.80 22.55
CA ASP A 290 2.26 11.15 22.72
C ASP A 290 1.02 11.16 23.63
N GLN A 291 0.14 10.17 23.46
CA GLN A 291 -1.07 10.06 24.29
C GLN A 291 -0.73 9.73 25.74
N CYS A 292 0.24 8.84 25.97
CA CYS A 292 0.69 8.51 27.30
C CYS A 292 1.39 9.70 27.98
N GLU A 293 2.26 10.45 27.29
CA GLU A 293 2.89 11.65 27.85
C GLU A 293 1.87 12.74 28.16
N HIS A 294 0.95 13.01 27.24
CA HIS A 294 -0.09 14.03 27.43
C HIS A 294 -1.01 13.73 28.62
N ASN A 295 -1.27 12.45 28.89
CA ASN A 295 -2.13 12.01 29.98
C ASN A 295 -1.35 11.58 31.24
N GLU A 296 -0.03 11.81 31.30
CA GLU A 296 0.82 11.43 32.44
C GLU A 296 0.71 9.94 32.80
N ILE A 297 0.82 9.08 31.79
CA ILE A 297 0.73 7.61 31.90
C ILE A 297 2.09 6.99 31.58
N SER A 298 2.70 6.32 32.56
CA SER A 298 3.98 5.60 32.36
C SER A 298 3.81 4.11 32.04
N HIS A 299 2.58 3.58 32.12
CA HIS A 299 2.30 2.14 32.05
C HIS A 299 1.29 1.78 30.94
N PRO A 300 1.70 1.79 29.65
CA PRO A 300 0.87 1.22 28.60
C PRO A 300 0.84 -0.32 28.74
N LEU A 301 -0.37 -0.87 28.82
CA LEU A 301 -0.69 -2.29 28.89
C LEU A 301 -1.16 -2.77 27.52
N PHE A 302 -0.35 -3.60 26.86
CA PHE A 302 -0.68 -4.13 25.55
C PHE A 302 -1.53 -5.38 25.70
N LEU A 303 -2.77 -5.35 25.16
CA LEU A 303 -3.67 -6.51 25.20
C LEU A 303 -3.16 -7.61 24.27
N MET A 304 -2.92 -8.80 24.82
CA MET A 304 -2.26 -9.89 24.11
C MET A 304 -3.17 -10.61 23.09
N ARG A 305 -2.47 -11.44 22.31
CA ARG A 305 -2.70 -11.89 20.94
C ARG A 305 -2.10 -10.91 19.92
N GLU A 306 -2.77 -9.82 19.58
CA GLU A 306 -2.24 -8.82 18.64
C GLU A 306 -1.28 -7.84 19.31
N GLY A 307 -1.42 -7.55 20.61
CA GLY A 307 -0.58 -6.57 21.30
C GLY A 307 0.91 -6.93 21.39
N GLU A 308 1.30 -8.16 21.03
CA GLU A 308 2.71 -8.55 20.97
C GLU A 308 3.50 -7.68 19.99
N ILE A 309 2.97 -7.48 18.77
CA ILE A 309 3.67 -6.66 17.78
C ILE A 309 3.64 -5.18 18.15
N TYR A 310 2.56 -4.66 18.74
CA TYR A 310 2.51 -3.27 19.19
C TYR A 310 3.52 -2.99 20.29
N LYS A 311 3.63 -3.91 21.26
CA LYS A 311 4.64 -3.79 22.31
C LYS A 311 6.04 -3.83 21.73
N HIS A 312 6.32 -4.75 20.81
CA HIS A 312 7.62 -4.86 20.12
C HIS A 312 7.99 -3.56 19.40
N VAL A 313 7.07 -3.01 18.61
CA VAL A 313 7.29 -1.76 17.86
C VAL A 313 7.45 -0.57 18.81
N PHE A 314 6.67 -0.50 19.89
CA PHE A 314 6.81 0.56 20.90
C PHE A 314 8.15 0.48 21.62
N ASP A 315 8.54 -0.72 22.06
CA ASP A 315 9.81 -0.95 22.76
C ASP A 315 11.00 -0.60 21.85
N PHE A 316 10.94 -0.92 20.55
CA PHE A 316 11.98 -0.57 19.57
C PHE A 316 12.32 0.93 19.56
N PHE A 317 11.31 1.79 19.71
CA PHE A 317 11.51 3.24 19.73
C PHE A 317 11.84 3.77 21.13
N PHE A 318 11.23 3.23 22.19
CA PHE A 318 11.14 3.95 23.47
C PHE A 318 11.64 3.19 24.71
N GLN A 319 12.04 1.92 24.58
CA GLN A 319 12.51 1.15 25.74
C GLN A 319 13.83 1.72 26.32
N GLU A 320 14.72 2.24 25.47
CA GLU A 320 16.01 2.80 25.88
C GLU A 320 15.88 4.11 26.70
N ALA A 321 14.74 4.80 26.62
CA ALA A 321 14.53 6.09 27.28
C ALA A 321 14.21 5.97 28.78
N GLY A 322 13.85 4.77 29.28
CA GLY A 322 13.50 4.54 30.70
C GLY A 322 12.21 5.22 31.19
N VAL A 323 11.50 5.96 30.33
CA VAL A 323 10.28 6.72 30.67
C VAL A 323 9.04 5.83 30.83
N PHE A 324 8.97 4.74 30.06
CA PHE A 324 7.81 3.84 30.04
C PHE A 324 8.15 2.46 30.61
N SER A 325 7.25 1.93 31.42
CA SER A 325 7.25 0.54 31.86
C SER A 325 6.13 -0.21 31.13
N THR A 326 6.43 -0.67 29.91
CA THR A 326 5.49 -1.40 29.06
C THR A 326 5.24 -2.80 29.62
N ARG A 327 3.97 -3.23 29.70
CA ARG A 327 3.61 -4.55 30.25
C ARG A 327 2.66 -5.29 29.30
N LYS A 328 2.78 -6.62 29.24
CA LYS A 328 1.83 -7.48 28.54
C LYS A 328 0.61 -7.68 29.43
N PHE A 329 -0.58 -7.63 28.84
CA PHE A 329 -1.82 -7.91 29.55
C PHE A 329 -2.61 -8.98 28.80
N TYR A 330 -2.75 -10.15 29.40
CA TYR A 330 -3.43 -11.29 28.79
C TYR A 330 -4.93 -11.21 29.07
N ALA A 331 -5.69 -10.92 28.03
CA ALA A 331 -7.15 -10.89 28.07
C ALA A 331 -7.71 -11.21 26.69
N SER A 332 -8.94 -11.73 26.67
CA SER A 332 -9.69 -11.94 25.44
C SER A 332 -11.17 -11.73 25.72
N ARG A 333 -11.95 -11.52 24.65
CA ARG A 333 -13.43 -11.45 24.76
C ARG A 333 -14.04 -12.68 25.43
N LYS A 334 -13.36 -13.83 25.43
CA LYS A 334 -13.82 -15.04 26.12
C LYS A 334 -13.53 -14.96 27.61
N ALA A 335 -12.29 -14.66 27.98
CA ALA A 335 -11.85 -14.58 29.38
C ALA A 335 -12.54 -13.46 30.17
N THR A 336 -12.90 -12.36 29.50
CA THR A 336 -13.53 -11.19 30.15
C THR A 336 -15.06 -11.20 30.08
N TYR A 337 -15.68 -12.14 29.37
CA TYR A 337 -17.13 -12.16 29.19
C TYR A 337 -17.89 -12.51 30.47
N LEU A 338 -17.62 -13.67 31.08
CA LEU A 338 -18.31 -14.09 32.31
C LEU A 338 -18.24 -13.05 33.45
N PRO A 339 -17.07 -12.46 33.81
CA PRO A 339 -17.02 -11.47 34.87
C PRO A 339 -17.76 -10.16 34.54
N SER A 340 -18.02 -9.87 33.26
CA SER A 340 -18.73 -8.66 32.82
C SER A 340 -20.25 -8.77 32.88
N ILE A 341 -20.81 -9.95 33.14
CA ILE A 341 -22.25 -10.16 33.22
C ILE A 341 -22.79 -9.56 34.51
N ASP A 342 -23.83 -8.73 34.43
CA ASP A 342 -24.59 -8.30 35.61
C ASP A 342 -25.64 -9.37 35.94
N PRO A 343 -25.57 -10.02 37.12
CA PRO A 343 -26.56 -11.01 37.53
C PRO A 343 -28.00 -10.49 37.56
N LYS A 344 -28.23 -9.17 37.62
CA LYS A 344 -29.59 -8.58 37.56
C LYS A 344 -30.15 -8.53 36.14
N GLU A 345 -29.28 -8.52 35.14
CA GLU A 345 -29.59 -8.26 33.72
C GLU A 345 -29.17 -9.45 32.82
N LEU A 346 -29.25 -10.69 33.33
CA LEU A 346 -28.77 -11.91 32.65
C LEU A 346 -29.24 -12.05 31.20
N SER A 347 -30.55 -11.93 30.95
CA SER A 347 -31.09 -12.08 29.59
C SER A 347 -30.57 -11.02 28.63
N ARG A 348 -30.34 -9.78 29.10
CA ARG A 348 -29.81 -8.68 28.29
C ARG A 348 -28.34 -8.93 27.96
N ASP A 349 -27.51 -9.21 28.96
CA ASP A 349 -26.06 -9.39 28.77
C ASP A 349 -25.76 -10.67 27.96
N ILE A 350 -26.55 -11.73 28.11
CA ILE A 350 -26.39 -12.99 27.35
C ILE A 350 -26.86 -12.87 25.91
N SER A 351 -27.89 -12.05 25.64
CA SER A 351 -28.40 -11.84 24.28
C SER A 351 -27.34 -11.32 23.30
N GLN A 352 -26.32 -10.61 23.79
CA GLN A 352 -25.23 -10.07 22.98
C GLN A 352 -24.33 -11.15 22.36
N VAL A 353 -24.30 -12.34 22.95
CA VAL A 353 -23.53 -13.50 22.43
C VAL A 353 -24.37 -14.36 21.49
N LEU A 354 -25.70 -14.22 21.54
CA LEU A 354 -26.62 -14.99 20.68
C LEU A 354 -26.51 -14.64 19.20
N THR A 355 -25.79 -13.59 18.79
CA THR A 355 -25.62 -13.23 17.36
C THR A 355 -24.41 -13.89 16.70
N ARG A 356 -23.68 -14.78 17.40
CA ARG A 356 -22.42 -15.36 16.93
C ARG A 356 -22.62 -16.61 16.07
N LYS A 357 -21.84 -16.72 14.99
CA LYS A 357 -21.74 -17.93 14.14
C LYS A 357 -20.79 -18.94 14.77
N ASN A 358 -20.97 -20.23 14.47
CA ASN A 358 -20.10 -21.33 14.93
C ASN A 358 -19.96 -21.43 16.47
N TYR A 359 -20.93 -20.91 17.22
CA TYR A 359 -20.94 -20.93 18.68
C TYR A 359 -22.25 -21.57 19.13
N CYS A 360 -22.19 -22.75 19.75
CA CYS A 360 -23.40 -23.51 20.11
C CYS A 360 -23.84 -23.24 21.55
N VAL A 361 -25.07 -23.66 21.88
CA VAL A 361 -25.60 -23.56 23.26
C VAL A 361 -24.68 -24.25 24.25
N LYS A 362 -24.13 -25.40 23.89
CA LYS A 362 -23.12 -26.12 24.67
C LYS A 362 -21.92 -25.23 25.03
N ASN A 363 -21.39 -24.48 24.05
CA ASN A 363 -20.27 -23.57 24.28
C ASN A 363 -20.67 -22.44 25.23
N LEU A 364 -21.85 -21.86 25.04
CA LEU A 364 -22.39 -20.81 25.93
C LEU A 364 -22.47 -21.30 27.38
N LEU A 365 -23.11 -22.45 27.61
CA LEU A 365 -23.33 -22.97 28.96
C LEU A 365 -22.02 -23.45 29.62
N THR A 366 -21.08 -23.97 28.82
CA THR A 366 -19.72 -24.29 29.28
C THR A 366 -18.98 -23.03 29.72
N ASP A 367 -19.03 -21.96 28.92
CA ASP A 367 -18.36 -20.69 29.23
C ASP A 367 -18.98 -19.98 30.44
N LEU A 368 -20.28 -20.22 30.72
CA LEU A 368 -20.96 -19.79 31.94
C LEU A 368 -20.73 -20.70 33.16
N GLN A 369 -19.99 -21.81 33.00
CA GLN A 369 -19.69 -22.79 34.03
C GLN A 369 -20.94 -23.44 34.67
N LEU A 370 -21.96 -23.72 33.85
CA LEU A 370 -23.23 -24.30 34.28
C LEU A 370 -23.30 -25.81 34.01
N PRO A 371 -23.96 -26.61 34.88
CA PRO A 371 -24.00 -28.06 34.78
C PRO A 371 -25.15 -28.52 33.86
N TYR A 372 -25.03 -28.23 32.55
CA TYR A 372 -26.09 -28.50 31.57
C TYR A 372 -26.22 -29.97 31.19
N GLU A 373 -25.21 -30.81 31.46
CA GLU A 373 -25.19 -32.22 31.06
C GLU A 373 -26.28 -33.06 31.74
N LYS A 374 -26.82 -32.57 32.86
CA LYS A 374 -27.86 -33.24 33.64
C LYS A 374 -29.27 -32.73 33.36
N ASP A 375 -29.44 -31.78 32.45
CA ASP A 375 -30.74 -31.20 32.12
C ASP A 375 -31.28 -31.77 30.81
N ASP A 376 -32.24 -32.70 30.93
CA ASP A 376 -32.87 -33.38 29.78
C ASP A 376 -33.54 -32.41 28.82
N SER A 377 -34.00 -31.25 29.32
CA SER A 377 -34.74 -30.27 28.51
C SER A 377 -33.85 -29.57 27.47
N LEU A 378 -32.54 -29.47 27.74
CA LEU A 378 -31.59 -28.77 26.86
C LEU A 378 -30.92 -29.68 25.83
N GLN A 379 -30.97 -31.00 26.00
CA GLN A 379 -30.20 -31.95 25.17
C GLN A 379 -30.47 -31.80 23.67
N SER A 380 -31.70 -31.47 23.29
CA SER A 380 -32.12 -31.29 21.90
C SER A 380 -31.53 -30.05 21.22
N ILE A 381 -31.03 -29.08 21.99
CA ILE A 381 -30.53 -27.79 21.48
C ILE A 381 -29.05 -27.53 21.77
N LEU A 382 -28.34 -28.44 22.46
CA LEU A 382 -26.94 -28.21 22.89
C LEU A 382 -26.01 -27.94 21.71
N ASP A 383 -26.14 -28.70 20.64
CA ASP A 383 -25.27 -28.59 19.45
C ASP A 383 -25.77 -27.57 18.42
N GLU A 384 -26.90 -26.91 18.69
CA GLU A 384 -27.42 -25.85 17.82
C GLU A 384 -26.66 -24.53 18.01
N GLU A 385 -26.36 -23.83 16.91
CA GLU A 385 -25.73 -22.52 16.95
C GLU A 385 -26.67 -21.46 17.56
N VAL A 386 -26.12 -20.61 18.43
CA VAL A 386 -26.90 -19.59 19.16
C VAL A 386 -27.57 -18.55 18.25
N ASN A 387 -26.97 -18.25 17.09
CA ASN A 387 -27.53 -17.34 16.08
C ASN A 387 -28.76 -17.87 15.34
N LYS A 388 -28.93 -19.19 15.28
CA LYS A 388 -30.10 -19.84 14.71
C LYS A 388 -31.22 -19.87 15.75
N ILE A 389 -30.84 -20.04 17.02
CA ILE A 389 -31.75 -20.03 18.16
C ILE A 389 -32.29 -18.63 18.45
N SER A 390 -31.53 -17.56 18.22
CA SER A 390 -31.95 -16.19 18.58
C SER A 390 -33.31 -15.77 17.99
N ASN A 391 -33.75 -16.41 16.91
CA ASN A 391 -35.04 -16.17 16.26
C ASN A 391 -36.17 -17.12 16.73
N ASP A 392 -35.84 -18.15 17.50
CA ASP A 392 -36.78 -19.12 18.07
C ASP A 392 -37.10 -18.75 19.53
N LYS A 393 -38.26 -18.11 19.72
CA LYS A 393 -38.71 -17.64 21.04
C LYS A 393 -38.82 -18.76 22.07
N VAL A 394 -39.17 -19.98 21.66
CA VAL A 394 -39.34 -21.10 22.59
C VAL A 394 -37.99 -21.57 23.10
N LYS A 395 -37.02 -21.74 22.21
CA LYS A 395 -35.66 -22.13 22.58
C LYS A 395 -34.95 -21.06 23.41
N VAL A 396 -35.16 -19.77 23.09
CA VAL A 396 -34.63 -18.66 23.90
C VAL A 396 -35.25 -18.66 25.31
N GLN A 397 -36.57 -18.89 25.43
CA GLN A 397 -37.22 -19.01 26.73
C GLN A 397 -36.69 -20.20 27.54
N LEU A 398 -36.42 -21.32 26.89
CA LEU A 398 -35.84 -22.50 27.52
C LEU A 398 -34.44 -22.20 28.09
N ILE A 399 -33.58 -21.54 27.31
CA ILE A 399 -32.26 -21.09 27.78
C ILE A 399 -32.41 -20.13 28.96
N ASN A 400 -33.28 -19.12 28.84
CA ASN A 400 -33.52 -18.17 29.93
C ASN A 400 -34.02 -18.86 31.21
N ALA A 401 -34.96 -19.81 31.11
CA ALA A 401 -35.46 -20.55 32.27
C ALA A 401 -34.35 -21.36 32.95
N PHE A 402 -33.45 -21.96 32.17
CA PHE A 402 -32.27 -22.65 32.70
C PHE A 402 -31.31 -21.68 33.40
N LEU A 403 -31.02 -20.53 32.80
CA LEU A 403 -30.18 -19.49 33.40
C LEU A 403 -30.76 -18.97 34.73
N GLU A 404 -32.08 -18.76 34.79
CA GLU A 404 -32.78 -18.35 36.01
C GLU A 404 -32.73 -19.43 37.10
N LYS A 405 -32.95 -20.70 36.73
CA LYS A 405 -32.82 -21.84 37.64
C LYS A 405 -31.43 -21.94 38.28
N HIS A 406 -30.39 -21.54 37.55
CA HIS A 406 -28.99 -21.58 37.98
C HIS A 406 -28.43 -20.20 38.39
N ARG A 407 -29.28 -19.19 38.62
CA ARG A 407 -28.88 -17.80 38.91
C ARG A 407 -27.91 -17.67 40.09
N GLU A 408 -28.13 -18.40 41.18
CA GLU A 408 -27.25 -18.34 42.35
C GLU A 408 -25.84 -18.86 42.05
N GLN A 409 -25.75 -20.02 41.39
CA GLN A 409 -24.47 -20.59 40.96
C GLN A 409 -23.74 -19.64 40.00
N LEU A 410 -24.46 -19.10 39.01
CA LEU A 410 -23.91 -18.15 38.06
C LEU A 410 -23.39 -16.89 38.75
N THR A 411 -24.12 -16.36 39.73
CA THR A 411 -23.71 -15.20 40.52
C THR A 411 -22.42 -15.45 41.30
N LEU A 412 -22.24 -16.66 41.85
CA LEU A 412 -21.01 -17.06 42.53
C LEU A 412 -19.84 -17.14 41.55
N SER A 413 -20.02 -17.76 40.39
CA SER A 413 -19.00 -17.85 39.35
C SER A 413 -18.58 -16.46 38.84
N ILE A 414 -19.55 -15.56 38.59
CA ILE A 414 -19.29 -14.17 38.18
C ILE A 414 -18.40 -13.46 39.21
N LYS A 415 -18.77 -13.50 40.50
CA LYS A 415 -17.99 -12.86 41.57
C LYS A 415 -16.58 -13.43 41.71
N GLN A 416 -16.44 -14.75 41.58
CA GLN A 416 -15.13 -15.40 41.60
C GLN A 416 -14.24 -14.90 40.45
N LYS A 417 -14.79 -14.81 39.23
CA LYS A 417 -14.04 -14.31 38.07
C LYS A 417 -13.72 -12.82 38.15
N GLN A 418 -14.62 -12.00 38.68
CA GLN A 418 -14.37 -10.59 38.96
C GLN A 418 -13.19 -10.43 39.93
N THR A 419 -13.19 -11.19 41.03
CA THR A 419 -12.09 -11.18 42.02
C THR A 419 -10.76 -11.56 41.39
N LEU A 420 -10.72 -12.59 40.53
CA LEU A 420 -9.49 -12.98 39.83
C LEU A 420 -9.00 -11.90 38.87
N LEU A 421 -9.90 -11.25 38.13
CA LEU A 421 -9.56 -10.20 37.18
C LEU A 421 -9.06 -8.93 37.88
N ASP A 422 -9.70 -8.54 38.99
CA ASP A 422 -9.24 -7.45 39.86
C ASP A 422 -7.81 -7.71 40.35
N LEU A 423 -7.56 -8.89 40.95
CA LEU A 423 -6.23 -9.28 41.43
C LEU A 423 -5.20 -9.31 40.29
N TYR A 424 -5.58 -9.74 39.09
CA TYR A 424 -4.69 -9.74 37.93
C TYR A 424 -4.31 -8.32 37.50
N ILE A 425 -5.27 -7.39 37.46
CA ILE A 425 -5.01 -5.98 37.15
C ILE A 425 -4.13 -5.34 38.21
N GLU A 426 -4.41 -5.55 39.49
CA GLU A 426 -3.57 -5.05 40.58
C GLU A 426 -2.15 -5.59 40.46
N GLN A 427 -1.99 -6.89 40.20
CA GLN A 427 -0.70 -7.54 40.01
C GLN A 427 0.08 -6.95 38.82
N VAL A 428 -0.59 -6.75 37.68
CA VAL A 428 0.07 -6.24 36.46
C VAL A 428 0.33 -4.75 36.55
N THR A 429 -0.53 -3.96 37.18
CA THR A 429 -0.41 -2.49 37.26
C THR A 429 0.38 -2.02 38.47
N LYS A 430 0.52 -2.84 39.51
CA LYS A 430 1.06 -2.43 40.82
C LYS A 430 0.34 -1.22 41.40
N ASN A 431 -0.95 -1.09 41.09
CA ASN A 431 -1.79 0.05 41.46
C ASN A 431 -1.38 1.40 40.85
N GLU A 432 -0.48 1.44 39.87
CA GLU A 432 -0.11 2.65 39.11
C GLU A 432 -1.14 3.00 38.03
N ASP A 433 -1.20 4.26 37.59
CA ASP A 433 -2.04 4.69 36.46
C ASP A 433 -1.60 4.02 35.16
N TYR A 434 -2.55 3.53 34.37
CA TYR A 434 -2.26 2.78 33.16
C TYR A 434 -3.18 3.13 32.00
N ALA A 435 -2.73 2.82 30.79
CA ALA A 435 -3.54 2.84 29.58
C ALA A 435 -3.60 1.45 28.98
N PHE A 436 -4.77 1.03 28.48
CA PHE A 436 -4.84 -0.14 27.62
C PHE A 436 -4.48 0.24 26.19
N VAL A 437 -3.76 -0.65 25.50
CA VAL A 437 -3.51 -0.59 24.05
C VAL A 437 -4.17 -1.82 23.43
N ASP A 438 -5.21 -1.60 22.62
CA ASP A 438 -6.04 -2.64 22.01
C ASP A 438 -6.14 -2.48 20.49
N PHE A 439 -6.16 -3.61 19.77
CA PHE A 439 -6.54 -3.64 18.36
C PHE A 439 -8.06 -3.54 18.15
N GLY A 440 -8.84 -4.02 19.12
CA GLY A 440 -10.27 -4.23 19.02
C GLY A 440 -11.08 -2.97 18.68
N ALA A 441 -11.64 -2.95 17.47
CA ALA A 441 -12.45 -1.84 16.93
C ALA A 441 -13.68 -1.41 17.74
N GLY A 442 -14.08 -2.23 18.72
CA GLY A 442 -15.27 -2.02 19.53
C GLY A 442 -14.98 -1.73 21.00
N GLY A 443 -13.71 -1.73 21.43
CA GLY A 443 -13.36 -1.56 22.85
C GLY A 443 -14.01 -2.60 23.79
N THR A 444 -14.44 -3.74 23.26
CA THR A 444 -15.26 -4.71 24.01
C THR A 444 -14.50 -5.32 25.18
N ILE A 445 -13.23 -5.66 24.99
CA ILE A 445 -12.40 -6.24 26.07
C ILE A 445 -12.20 -5.18 27.16
N ASN A 446 -11.86 -3.95 26.78
CA ASN A 446 -11.70 -2.82 27.68
C ASN A 446 -12.97 -2.57 28.52
N HIS A 447 -14.12 -2.46 27.86
CA HIS A 447 -15.40 -2.26 28.52
C HIS A 447 -15.76 -3.43 29.45
N GLN A 448 -15.56 -4.68 29.02
CA GLN A 448 -15.81 -5.84 29.86
C GLN A 448 -14.91 -5.86 31.09
N ILE A 449 -13.64 -5.49 30.95
CA ILE A 449 -12.71 -5.37 32.07
C ILE A 449 -13.19 -4.29 33.04
N GLU A 450 -13.41 -3.07 32.58
CA GLU A 450 -13.78 -1.94 33.45
C GLU A 450 -15.14 -2.12 34.12
N LYS A 451 -16.08 -2.83 33.49
CA LYS A 451 -17.35 -3.23 34.13
C LYS A 451 -17.16 -4.27 35.24
N SER A 452 -16.09 -5.07 35.15
CA SER A 452 -15.81 -6.19 36.04
C SER A 452 -14.89 -5.84 37.20
N THR A 453 -14.22 -4.69 37.15
CA THR A 453 -13.11 -4.35 38.06
C THR A 453 -13.36 -3.05 38.81
N THR A 454 -12.73 -2.93 39.97
CA THR A 454 -12.82 -1.72 40.81
C THR A 454 -11.96 -0.57 40.30
N LYS A 455 -10.93 -0.89 39.51
CA LYS A 455 -10.01 0.08 38.91
C LYS A 455 -10.26 0.16 37.40
N SER A 456 -10.40 1.39 36.90
CA SER A 456 -10.50 1.68 35.47
C SER A 456 -9.17 2.15 34.91
N ALA A 457 -8.97 1.94 33.60
CA ALA A 457 -7.84 2.54 32.91
C ALA A 457 -8.02 4.07 32.88
N LYS A 458 -6.92 4.81 32.95
CA LYS A 458 -6.96 6.27 32.74
C LYS A 458 -7.32 6.58 31.28
N LEU A 459 -6.98 5.66 30.38
CA LEU A 459 -7.21 5.80 28.96
C LEU A 459 -7.24 4.45 28.24
N ASN A 460 -8.15 4.27 27.29
CA ASN A 460 -8.17 3.15 26.36
C ASN A 460 -7.72 3.61 24.97
N ILE A 461 -6.56 3.14 24.53
CA ILE A 461 -5.96 3.49 23.25
C ILE A 461 -6.26 2.37 22.25
N LEU A 462 -7.15 2.65 21.30
CA LEU A 462 -7.59 1.70 20.28
C LEU A 462 -6.84 1.95 18.96
N PHE A 463 -6.43 0.88 18.27
CA PHE A 463 -5.82 0.98 16.94
C PHE A 463 -6.78 1.61 15.93
N TYR A 464 -8.04 1.20 15.95
CA TYR A 464 -9.13 1.80 15.17
C TYR A 464 -10.45 1.66 15.92
N THR A 465 -11.48 2.34 15.44
CA THR A 465 -12.83 2.30 16.04
C THR A 465 -13.90 2.15 14.99
N THR A 466 -14.99 1.47 15.37
CA THR A 466 -16.25 1.41 14.64
C THR A 466 -17.37 1.98 15.51
N GLU A 467 -18.59 2.09 14.96
CA GLU A 467 -19.78 2.49 15.74
C GLU A 467 -19.95 1.67 17.04
N ARG A 468 -19.48 0.42 17.07
CA ARG A 468 -19.52 -0.43 18.27
C ARG A 468 -18.77 0.15 19.47
N ALA A 469 -17.65 0.84 19.26
CA ALA A 469 -16.92 1.47 20.37
C ALA A 469 -17.75 2.60 21.00
N TYR A 470 -18.48 3.35 20.18
CA TYR A 470 -19.32 4.46 20.64
C TYR A 470 -20.55 4.00 21.44
N ASN A 471 -21.00 2.74 21.28
CA ASN A 471 -22.02 2.16 22.17
C ASN A 471 -21.56 2.11 23.64
N HIS A 472 -20.25 2.14 23.88
CA HIS A 472 -19.64 2.13 25.21
C HIS A 472 -19.15 3.52 25.65
N ALA A 473 -19.39 4.58 24.87
CA ALA A 473 -18.82 5.91 25.15
C ALA A 473 -19.32 6.58 26.44
N ASN A 474 -20.45 6.11 26.99
CA ASN A 474 -20.95 6.58 28.30
C ASN A 474 -20.19 5.96 29.48
N GLU A 475 -19.44 4.89 29.25
CA GLU A 475 -18.80 4.08 30.30
C GLU A 475 -17.29 3.92 30.08
N LEU A 476 -16.80 4.13 28.86
CA LEU A 476 -15.41 3.94 28.48
C LEU A 476 -14.81 5.23 27.94
N ILE A 477 -13.70 5.68 28.52
CA ILE A 477 -12.87 6.75 27.96
C ILE A 477 -11.88 6.11 26.98
N PHE A 478 -12.03 6.41 25.69
CA PHE A 478 -11.16 5.85 24.65
C PHE A 478 -10.74 6.87 23.59
N MET A 479 -9.64 6.56 22.92
CA MET A 479 -9.19 7.25 21.71
C MET A 479 -8.83 6.25 20.63
N SER A 480 -8.86 6.71 19.37
CA SER A 480 -8.60 5.88 18.20
C SER A 480 -7.43 6.41 17.40
N PHE A 481 -6.46 5.55 17.07
CA PHE A 481 -5.33 5.91 16.24
C PHE A 481 -5.73 6.12 14.78
N LEU A 482 -6.40 5.16 14.15
CA LEU A 482 -6.95 5.35 12.81
C LEU A 482 -8.16 6.30 12.91
N PRO A 483 -8.11 7.52 12.33
CA PRO A 483 -9.18 8.49 12.48
C PRO A 483 -10.49 7.93 11.93
N PHE A 484 -11.57 8.00 12.71
CA PHE A 484 -12.92 7.63 12.28
C PHE A 484 -13.73 8.90 12.02
N VAL A 485 -13.56 9.47 10.84
CA VAL A 485 -14.16 10.73 10.39
C VAL A 485 -14.86 10.53 9.06
N THR A 486 -15.61 11.52 8.59
CA THR A 486 -16.35 11.41 7.31
C THR A 486 -15.48 10.99 6.13
N SER A 487 -14.23 11.48 6.05
CA SER A 487 -13.32 11.13 4.94
C SER A 487 -12.80 9.69 5.00
N THR A 488 -12.71 9.09 6.19
CA THR A 488 -12.16 7.73 6.39
C THR A 488 -13.22 6.69 6.70
N PHE A 489 -14.48 7.09 6.85
CA PHE A 489 -15.58 6.20 7.23
C PHE A 489 -15.66 4.95 6.34
N THR A 490 -15.70 5.13 5.02
CA THR A 490 -15.78 4.02 4.05
C THR A 490 -14.58 3.07 4.14
N ASP A 491 -13.39 3.62 4.38
CA ASP A 491 -12.15 2.86 4.50
C ASP A 491 -12.12 2.02 5.78
N VAL A 492 -12.46 2.63 6.92
CA VAL A 492 -12.54 1.93 8.20
C VAL A 492 -13.64 0.86 8.19
N MET A 493 -14.77 1.13 7.54
CA MET A 493 -15.83 0.13 7.38
C MET A 493 -15.40 -1.04 6.51
N ALA A 494 -14.62 -0.81 5.45
CA ALA A 494 -14.05 -1.89 4.64
C ALA A 494 -13.08 -2.75 5.45
N ILE A 495 -12.19 -2.12 6.23
CA ILE A 495 -11.26 -2.81 7.14
C ILE A 495 -12.04 -3.64 8.17
N SER A 496 -13.04 -3.07 8.82
CA SER A 496 -13.84 -3.77 9.82
C SER A 496 -14.70 -4.91 9.25
N ARG A 497 -15.04 -4.86 7.96
CA ARG A 497 -15.85 -5.90 7.32
C ARG A 497 -15.02 -7.16 7.04
N SER A 498 -13.80 -6.98 6.54
CA SER A 498 -12.87 -8.05 6.19
C SER A 498 -11.59 -7.95 7.04
N PRO A 499 -11.70 -8.03 8.38
CA PRO A 499 -10.58 -7.84 9.27
C PRO A 499 -9.49 -8.91 9.10
N GLU A 500 -9.82 -10.08 8.55
CA GLU A 500 -8.91 -11.21 8.34
C GLU A 500 -7.69 -10.81 7.50
N ILE A 501 -7.85 -9.84 6.59
CA ILE A 501 -6.77 -9.32 5.72
C ILE A 501 -5.71 -8.57 6.53
N VAL A 502 -6.12 -7.95 7.63
CA VAL A 502 -5.28 -7.12 8.49
C VAL A 502 -4.81 -7.90 9.72
N GLU A 503 -5.73 -8.65 10.36
CA GLU A 503 -5.49 -9.39 11.60
C GLU A 503 -4.50 -10.54 11.43
N TYR A 504 -4.50 -11.23 10.27
CA TYR A 504 -3.71 -12.44 10.07
C TYR A 504 -2.24 -12.32 10.49
N PHE A 505 -1.59 -11.21 10.14
CA PHE A 505 -0.17 -10.99 10.45
C PHE A 505 0.08 -10.34 11.81
N LEU A 506 -0.95 -9.75 12.41
CA LEU A 506 -0.84 -9.09 13.72
C LEU A 506 -0.94 -10.09 14.87
N VAL A 507 -1.54 -11.26 14.62
CA VAL A 507 -1.56 -12.38 15.57
C VAL A 507 -0.15 -12.97 15.66
N GLY A 508 0.52 -12.74 16.79
CA GLY A 508 1.85 -13.25 17.09
C GLY A 508 1.84 -14.71 17.56
N LYS A 509 2.78 -15.04 18.46
CA LYS A 509 2.87 -16.40 19.05
C LYS A 509 1.91 -16.61 20.23
N ASN A 510 1.33 -15.53 20.75
CA ASN A 510 0.41 -15.60 21.88
C ASN A 510 -0.97 -16.05 21.41
N THR A 511 -1.50 -17.07 22.08
CA THR A 511 -2.83 -17.60 21.84
C THR A 511 -3.89 -16.88 22.67
N THR A 512 -5.16 -17.09 22.32
CA THR A 512 -6.31 -16.54 23.04
C THR A 512 -6.27 -16.92 24.52
N THR A 513 -6.35 -15.92 25.41
CA THR A 513 -6.57 -16.14 26.84
C THR A 513 -7.96 -16.73 27.06
N LEU A 514 -8.04 -17.89 27.70
CA LEU A 514 -9.29 -18.62 27.95
C LEU A 514 -9.87 -18.28 29.32
N ASP A 515 -9.02 -18.19 30.35
CA ASP A 515 -9.42 -17.99 31.74
C ASP A 515 -8.22 -17.53 32.61
N PHE A 516 -8.41 -17.40 33.91
CA PHE A 516 -7.39 -17.10 34.92
C PHE A 516 -7.41 -18.11 36.06
N THR A 517 -6.26 -18.41 36.63
CA THR A 517 -6.11 -19.26 37.83
C THR A 517 -5.08 -18.69 38.80
N ILE A 518 -5.05 -19.18 40.03
CA ILE A 518 -4.05 -18.83 41.04
C ILE A 518 -3.00 -19.93 41.08
N GLU A 519 -1.75 -19.55 40.83
CA GLU A 519 -0.56 -20.40 40.98
C GLU A 519 0.48 -19.65 41.80
N ASN A 520 1.02 -20.28 42.85
CA ASN A 520 2.03 -19.69 43.74
C ASN A 520 1.67 -18.27 44.21
N GLU A 521 0.45 -18.08 44.72
CA GLU A 521 -0.09 -16.81 45.22
C GLU A 521 -0.19 -15.69 44.16
N LYS A 522 -0.10 -16.02 42.87
CA LYS A 522 -0.23 -15.08 41.76
C LYS A 522 -1.34 -15.49 40.82
N VAL A 523 -2.03 -14.50 40.25
CA VAL A 523 -2.99 -14.75 39.18
C VAL A 523 -2.23 -14.91 37.87
N VAL A 524 -2.44 -16.04 37.21
CA VAL A 524 -1.82 -16.39 35.93
C VAL A 524 -2.90 -16.64 34.86
N PRO A 525 -2.70 -16.15 33.63
CA PRO A 525 -3.62 -16.40 32.53
C PRO A 525 -3.50 -17.84 32.02
N ILE A 526 -4.63 -18.47 31.75
CA ILE A 526 -4.72 -19.75 31.03
C ILE A 526 -4.94 -19.43 29.56
N CYS A 527 -3.99 -19.78 28.69
CA CYS A 527 -4.09 -19.55 27.25
C CYS A 527 -4.39 -20.85 26.49
N ALA A 528 -5.01 -20.71 25.32
CA ALA A 528 -5.25 -21.85 24.43
C ALA A 528 -3.93 -22.48 23.95
N LYS A 529 -3.97 -23.74 23.51
CA LYS A 529 -2.80 -24.36 22.89
C LYS A 529 -2.55 -23.74 21.52
N ASP A 530 -1.28 -23.49 21.20
CA ASP A 530 -0.87 -23.03 19.88
C ASP A 530 -0.97 -24.20 18.89
N THR A 531 -2.00 -24.16 18.05
CA THR A 531 -2.23 -25.11 16.95
C THR A 531 -1.86 -24.53 15.58
N SER A 532 -1.23 -23.35 15.54
CA SER A 532 -0.96 -22.66 14.29
C SER A 532 0.03 -23.47 13.43
N PRO A 533 -0.24 -23.63 12.12
CA PRO A 533 0.67 -24.34 11.22
C PRO A 533 2.06 -23.69 11.16
N GLU A 534 3.11 -24.47 10.96
CA GLU A 534 4.48 -23.95 10.85
C GLU A 534 4.61 -22.88 9.75
N LYS A 535 3.91 -23.10 8.62
CA LYS A 535 3.82 -22.12 7.53
C LYS A 535 3.30 -20.76 8.00
N HIS A 536 2.30 -20.71 8.89
CA HIS A 536 1.80 -19.45 9.43
C HIS A 536 2.89 -18.73 10.24
N LYS A 537 3.62 -19.45 11.09
CA LYS A 537 4.70 -18.90 11.90
C LYS A 537 5.84 -18.34 11.06
N GLN A 538 6.18 -19.02 9.96
CA GLN A 538 7.14 -18.56 8.96
C GLN A 538 6.70 -17.24 8.32
N LEU A 539 5.45 -17.16 7.85
CA LEU A 539 4.90 -15.95 7.25
C LEU A 539 4.86 -14.77 8.23
N VAL A 540 4.41 -14.98 9.47
CA VAL A 540 4.41 -13.93 10.51
C VAL A 540 5.83 -13.49 10.86
N THR A 541 6.79 -14.41 10.90
CA THR A 541 8.21 -14.07 11.13
C THR A 541 8.76 -13.20 10.00
N ALA A 542 8.49 -13.56 8.74
CA ALA A 542 8.90 -12.77 7.59
C ALA A 542 8.24 -11.38 7.58
N PHE A 543 6.94 -11.31 7.90
CA PHE A 543 6.21 -10.06 8.07
C PHE A 543 6.84 -9.16 9.15
N ASN A 544 7.12 -9.69 10.33
CA ASN A 544 7.76 -8.94 11.42
C ASN A 544 9.13 -8.44 11.02
N PHE A 545 9.90 -9.22 10.25
CA PHE A 545 11.18 -8.75 9.73
C PHE A 545 11.02 -7.58 8.75
N GLY A 546 9.96 -7.60 7.94
CA GLY A 546 9.57 -6.45 7.10
C GLY A 546 9.24 -5.22 7.92
N VAL A 547 8.46 -5.37 9.00
CA VAL A 547 8.15 -4.30 9.94
C VAL A 547 9.44 -3.73 10.52
N ASP A 548 10.34 -4.55 11.04
CA ASP A 548 11.60 -4.13 11.64
C ASP A 548 12.51 -3.38 10.65
N SER A 549 12.57 -3.84 9.39
CA SER A 549 13.29 -3.15 8.32
C SER A 549 12.76 -1.73 8.12
N TYR A 550 11.43 -1.54 8.12
CA TYR A 550 10.83 -0.20 8.08
C TYR A 550 11.15 0.61 9.35
N LEU A 551 11.05 0.01 10.54
CA LEU A 551 11.32 0.72 11.80
C LEU A 551 12.75 1.28 11.84
N TYR A 552 13.73 0.55 11.29
CA TYR A 552 15.10 1.04 11.14
C TYR A 552 15.14 2.36 10.35
N PHE A 553 14.53 2.42 9.16
CA PHE A 553 14.49 3.64 8.35
C PHE A 553 13.64 4.75 8.97
N SER A 554 12.54 4.41 9.64
CA SER A 554 11.74 5.36 10.40
C SER A 554 12.55 6.05 11.50
N LYS A 555 13.37 5.30 12.25
CA LYS A 555 14.25 5.82 13.31
C LYS A 555 15.42 6.61 12.71
N SER A 556 16.08 6.10 11.67
CA SER A 556 17.27 6.75 11.08
C SER A 556 16.95 8.04 10.34
N LEU A 557 15.76 8.13 9.72
CA LEU A 557 15.29 9.34 9.03
C LEU A 557 14.46 10.27 9.94
N ASN A 558 14.26 9.91 11.21
CA ASN A 558 13.48 10.66 12.20
C ASN A 558 12.07 11.05 11.69
N LEU A 559 11.34 10.05 11.19
CA LEU A 559 10.02 10.28 10.57
C LEU A 559 8.92 10.54 11.61
N ASN A 560 7.88 11.27 11.20
CA ASN A 560 6.73 11.63 12.02
C ASN A 560 5.43 11.00 11.50
N GLU A 561 5.30 9.68 11.56
CA GLU A 561 4.13 8.94 11.05
C GLU A 561 2.85 9.17 11.88
N HIS A 562 2.97 9.68 13.11
CA HIS A 562 1.86 9.86 14.05
C HIS A 562 1.07 11.17 13.84
N THR A 563 1.49 12.05 12.92
CA THR A 563 0.73 13.28 12.62
C THR A 563 -0.66 12.95 12.07
N TYR A 564 -1.62 13.86 12.24
CA TYR A 564 -3.00 13.62 11.80
C TYR A 564 -3.11 13.24 10.32
N ASN A 565 -2.41 13.95 9.42
CA ASN A 565 -2.44 13.65 7.98
C ASN A 565 -1.81 12.29 7.66
N ASN A 566 -0.72 11.92 8.35
CA ASN A 566 -0.09 10.61 8.17
C ASN A 566 -0.94 9.47 8.74
N ARG A 567 -1.76 9.74 9.76
CA ARG A 567 -2.77 8.80 10.26
C ARG A 567 -3.91 8.59 9.26
N LEU A 568 -4.33 9.62 8.52
CA LEU A 568 -5.27 9.45 7.39
C LEU A 568 -4.64 8.58 6.29
N ALA A 569 -3.38 8.85 5.92
CA ALA A 569 -2.65 8.02 4.97
C ALA A 569 -2.49 6.56 5.43
N ALA A 570 -2.34 6.32 6.74
CA ALA A 570 -2.31 4.99 7.31
C ALA A 570 -3.62 4.22 7.10
N VAL A 571 -4.77 4.88 7.33
CA VAL A 571 -6.09 4.32 7.01
C VAL A 571 -6.15 3.94 5.54
N THR A 572 -5.76 4.86 4.65
CA THR A 572 -5.78 4.62 3.21
C THR A 572 -4.86 3.47 2.79
N SER A 573 -3.66 3.36 3.35
CA SER A 573 -2.72 2.29 2.97
C SER A 573 -3.28 0.91 3.31
N ILE A 574 -3.86 0.74 4.51
CA ILE A 574 -4.53 -0.52 4.91
C ILE A 574 -5.79 -0.73 4.08
N ALA A 575 -6.65 0.28 3.96
CA ALA A 575 -7.91 0.16 3.25
C ALA A 575 -7.71 -0.13 1.77
N ARG A 576 -6.66 0.39 1.13
CA ARG A 576 -6.29 0.07 -0.26
C ARG A 576 -5.98 -1.42 -0.42
N GLN A 577 -5.29 -2.05 0.54
CA GLN A 577 -5.05 -3.49 0.50
C GLN A 577 -6.38 -4.28 0.51
N VAL A 578 -7.37 -3.83 1.30
CA VAL A 578 -8.69 -4.48 1.38
C VAL A 578 -9.57 -4.18 0.17
N ARG A 579 -9.67 -2.90 -0.22
CA ARG A 579 -10.62 -2.39 -1.22
C ARG A 579 -10.10 -2.48 -2.65
N PHE A 580 -8.80 -2.36 -2.85
CA PHE A 580 -8.17 -2.40 -4.17
C PHE A 580 -6.89 -3.25 -4.19
N PRO A 581 -6.96 -4.53 -3.81
CA PRO A 581 -5.80 -5.42 -3.78
C PRO A 581 -5.24 -5.64 -5.18
N THR A 582 -3.93 -5.72 -5.29
CA THR A 582 -3.25 -6.24 -6.49
C THR A 582 -3.60 -7.71 -6.69
N GLU A 583 -3.45 -8.21 -7.93
CA GLU A 583 -3.64 -9.64 -8.22
C GLU A 583 -2.80 -10.55 -7.32
N ILE A 584 -1.56 -10.13 -7.03
CA ILE A 584 -0.64 -10.85 -6.16
C ILE A 584 -1.17 -10.89 -4.72
N GLU A 585 -1.63 -9.76 -4.18
CA GLU A 585 -2.26 -9.71 -2.85
C GLU A 585 -3.53 -10.55 -2.80
N ALA A 586 -4.42 -10.43 -3.78
CA ALA A 586 -5.67 -11.17 -3.87
C ALA A 586 -5.45 -12.69 -3.87
N LYS A 587 -4.44 -13.16 -4.62
CA LYS A 587 -4.08 -14.58 -4.67
C LYS A 587 -3.40 -15.04 -3.38
N PHE A 588 -2.44 -14.27 -2.86
CA PHE A 588 -1.69 -14.64 -1.67
C PHE A 588 -2.55 -14.62 -0.41
N LEU A 589 -3.16 -13.46 -0.10
CA LEU A 589 -3.97 -13.27 1.10
C LEU A 589 -5.25 -14.12 1.06
N GLY A 590 -5.87 -14.26 -0.11
CA GLY A 590 -7.06 -15.11 -0.28
C GLY A 590 -6.82 -16.58 0.02
N ASN A 591 -5.58 -17.08 -0.11
CA ASN A 591 -5.23 -18.47 0.17
C ASN A 591 -4.80 -18.72 1.64
N LEU A 592 -4.72 -17.68 2.47
CA LEU A 592 -4.37 -17.82 3.87
C LEU A 592 -5.52 -18.49 4.64
N LYS A 593 -5.16 -19.34 5.61
CA LYS A 593 -6.13 -20.00 6.51
C LYS A 593 -6.29 -19.19 7.79
N HIS A 594 -7.50 -18.75 8.10
CA HIS A 594 -7.81 -17.97 9.30
C HIS A 594 -8.48 -18.84 10.37
N GLU A 595 -8.12 -18.64 11.64
CA GLU A 595 -8.74 -19.28 12.81
C GLU A 595 -9.91 -18.44 13.34
N ASP A 596 -10.98 -19.07 13.84
CA ASP A 596 -12.10 -18.32 14.43
C ASP A 596 -11.72 -17.79 15.83
N ASN A 597 -11.95 -16.49 16.05
CA ASN A 597 -11.41 -15.71 17.17
C ASN A 597 -12.09 -15.98 18.54
N PHE A 598 -12.85 -17.06 18.69
CA PHE A 598 -13.54 -17.43 19.94
C PHE A 598 -13.18 -18.83 20.48
N GLY A 599 -12.05 -19.37 20.05
CA GLY A 599 -11.50 -20.64 20.57
C GLY A 599 -12.12 -21.90 19.95
N SER A 600 -12.64 -21.81 18.72
CA SER A 600 -12.94 -23.01 17.93
C SER A 600 -11.67 -23.52 17.24
N GLU A 601 -11.61 -24.83 16.96
CA GLU A 601 -10.49 -25.46 16.25
C GLU A 601 -10.67 -25.39 14.70
N SER A 602 -11.71 -24.71 14.21
CA SER A 602 -12.03 -24.67 12.78
C SER A 602 -11.20 -23.61 12.04
N GLN A 603 -10.51 -24.01 10.98
CA GLN A 603 -9.78 -23.13 10.05
C GLN A 603 -10.49 -23.09 8.69
N TYR A 604 -10.57 -21.91 8.07
CA TYR A 604 -11.08 -21.73 6.72
C TYR A 604 -10.14 -20.86 5.89
N SER A 605 -10.13 -21.03 4.56
CA SER A 605 -9.39 -20.11 3.68
C SER A 605 -10.16 -18.80 3.54
N ILE A 606 -9.46 -17.66 3.51
CA ILE A 606 -10.10 -16.35 3.37
C ILE A 606 -10.97 -16.26 2.09
N ILE A 607 -10.52 -16.89 1.01
CA ILE A 607 -11.32 -17.11 -0.21
C ILE A 607 -11.35 -18.61 -0.49
N GLU A 608 -12.55 -19.18 -0.54
CA GLU A 608 -12.78 -20.59 -0.83
C GLU A 608 -13.13 -20.85 -2.30
N GLN A 609 -12.89 -22.08 -2.78
CA GLN A 609 -13.09 -22.44 -4.19
C GLN A 609 -14.59 -22.49 -4.57
N ASN A 610 -15.45 -22.92 -3.65
CA ASN A 610 -16.91 -22.88 -3.79
C ASN A 610 -17.44 -21.46 -4.04
N GLU A 611 -16.89 -20.44 -3.36
CA GLU A 611 -17.26 -19.03 -3.54
C GLU A 611 -16.87 -18.55 -4.95
N ILE A 612 -15.68 -18.95 -5.41
CA ILE A 612 -15.19 -18.64 -6.77
C ILE A 612 -16.12 -19.25 -7.83
N ASP A 613 -16.48 -20.52 -7.66
CA ASP A 613 -17.31 -21.24 -8.63
C ASP A 613 -18.75 -20.71 -8.64
N GLU A 614 -19.29 -20.34 -7.48
CA GLU A 614 -20.60 -19.69 -7.39
C GLU A 614 -20.62 -18.34 -8.14
N ILE A 615 -19.60 -17.51 -7.94
CA ILE A 615 -19.56 -16.17 -8.53
C ILE A 615 -19.30 -16.24 -10.03
N ARG A 616 -18.61 -17.27 -10.52
CA ARG A 616 -18.52 -17.56 -11.96
C ARG A 616 -19.89 -17.87 -12.58
N ASN A 617 -20.78 -18.51 -11.83
CA ASN A 617 -22.13 -18.83 -12.30
C ASN A 617 -23.06 -17.60 -12.30
N ILE A 618 -22.96 -16.73 -11.29
CA ILE A 618 -23.78 -15.51 -11.16
C ILE A 618 -23.24 -14.37 -12.06
N GLY A 619 -21.92 -14.31 -12.24
CA GLY A 619 -21.24 -13.22 -12.95
C GLY A 619 -20.79 -12.08 -12.04
N LEU A 620 -19.65 -11.47 -12.37
CA LEU A 620 -19.00 -10.43 -11.53
C LEU A 620 -19.83 -9.15 -11.38
N ASN A 621 -20.49 -8.68 -12.44
CA ASN A 621 -21.30 -7.46 -12.41
C ASN A 621 -22.52 -7.61 -11.49
N GLU A 622 -23.21 -8.74 -11.58
CA GLU A 622 -24.36 -9.04 -10.73
C GLU A 622 -23.92 -9.24 -9.27
N PHE A 623 -22.82 -9.97 -9.04
CA PHE A 623 -22.24 -10.11 -7.71
C PHE A 623 -21.88 -8.75 -7.10
N TRP A 624 -21.19 -7.88 -7.84
CA TRP A 624 -20.81 -6.55 -7.36
C TRP A 624 -22.02 -5.66 -7.06
N SER A 625 -23.02 -5.65 -7.95
CA SER A 625 -24.27 -4.90 -7.75
C SER A 625 -25.01 -5.35 -6.48
N ASN A 626 -25.09 -6.66 -6.26
CA ASN A 626 -25.69 -7.24 -5.05
C ASN A 626 -24.86 -6.93 -3.80
N HIS A 627 -23.53 -6.91 -3.91
CA HIS A 627 -22.63 -6.58 -2.80
C HIS A 627 -22.80 -5.13 -2.33
N LEU A 628 -23.04 -4.18 -3.24
CA LEU A 628 -23.27 -2.77 -2.92
C LEU A 628 -24.58 -2.50 -2.15
N THR A 629 -25.51 -3.45 -2.15
CA THR A 629 -26.73 -3.33 -1.33
C THR A 629 -26.41 -3.40 0.16
N PHE A 630 -27.20 -2.72 1.01
CA PHE A 630 -27.04 -2.80 2.47
C PHE A 630 -27.04 -4.26 2.98
N LYS A 631 -27.87 -5.11 2.39
CA LYS A 631 -27.93 -6.55 2.69
C LYS A 631 -26.65 -7.28 2.24
N GLY A 632 -26.06 -6.90 1.10
CA GLY A 632 -24.79 -7.42 0.60
C GLY A 632 -23.59 -7.01 1.47
N LEU A 633 -23.57 -5.76 1.95
CA LEU A 633 -22.55 -5.22 2.86
C LEU A 633 -22.61 -5.85 4.26
N LEU A 634 -23.78 -6.32 4.71
CA LEU A 634 -23.93 -7.07 5.96
C LEU A 634 -23.71 -8.58 5.79
N SER A 635 -23.90 -9.10 4.57
CA SER A 635 -23.71 -10.52 4.27
C SER A 635 -22.24 -10.90 4.41
N LYS A 636 -21.89 -11.62 5.47
CA LYS A 636 -20.60 -12.32 5.62
C LYS A 636 -20.62 -13.69 4.92
N ARG A 637 -21.22 -13.75 3.73
CA ARG A 637 -21.21 -14.97 2.91
C ARG A 637 -19.88 -15.14 2.18
N VAL A 638 -19.32 -14.04 1.70
CA VAL A 638 -17.97 -13.95 1.15
C VAL A 638 -17.13 -13.11 2.08
N THR A 639 -16.06 -13.69 2.62
CA THR A 639 -15.18 -13.04 3.61
C THR A 639 -14.50 -11.80 3.03
N TRP A 640 -13.97 -11.90 1.81
CA TRP A 640 -13.27 -10.81 1.13
C TRP A 640 -13.71 -10.60 -0.33
N PRO A 641 -14.82 -9.87 -0.57
CA PRO A 641 -15.40 -9.68 -1.89
C PRO A 641 -14.44 -9.06 -2.92
N GLN A 642 -13.71 -8.00 -2.55
CA GLN A 642 -12.81 -7.28 -3.46
C GLN A 642 -11.61 -8.13 -3.88
N GLY A 643 -11.05 -8.93 -2.95
CA GLY A 643 -10.01 -9.90 -3.27
C GLY A 643 -10.50 -10.97 -4.23
N LEU A 644 -11.71 -11.51 -3.99
CA LEU A 644 -12.31 -12.51 -4.87
C LEU A 644 -12.56 -11.95 -6.28
N ILE A 645 -13.11 -10.74 -6.39
CA ILE A 645 -13.30 -10.05 -7.67
C ILE A 645 -11.96 -9.88 -8.40
N THR A 646 -10.94 -9.38 -7.70
CA THR A 646 -9.60 -9.18 -8.29
C THR A 646 -8.98 -10.49 -8.76
N ARG A 647 -9.23 -11.59 -8.05
CA ARG A 647 -8.75 -12.92 -8.44
C ARG A 647 -9.43 -13.45 -9.71
N LEU A 648 -10.68 -13.07 -9.95
CA LEU A 648 -11.44 -13.45 -11.15
C LEU A 648 -11.17 -12.53 -12.34
N ASP A 649 -11.11 -11.22 -12.12
CA ASP A 649 -10.73 -10.20 -13.10
C ASP A 649 -9.92 -9.09 -12.41
N PRO A 650 -8.58 -9.08 -12.56
CA PRO A 650 -7.71 -8.08 -11.94
C PRO A 650 -7.99 -6.64 -12.37
N LEU A 651 -8.70 -6.43 -13.48
CA LEU A 651 -9.04 -5.11 -14.00
C LEU A 651 -10.43 -4.64 -13.60
N PHE A 652 -11.25 -5.52 -13.00
CA PHE A 652 -12.65 -5.20 -12.71
C PHE A 652 -12.80 -4.00 -11.80
N LEU A 653 -12.08 -3.96 -10.67
CA LEU A 653 -12.19 -2.86 -9.71
C LEU A 653 -11.62 -1.55 -10.26
N SER A 654 -10.52 -1.61 -11.01
CA SER A 654 -10.00 -0.44 -11.72
C SER A 654 -11.06 0.11 -12.67
N LYS A 655 -11.63 -0.75 -13.52
CA LYS A 655 -12.60 -0.34 -14.53
C LYS A 655 -13.86 0.18 -13.86
N ASN A 656 -14.49 -0.57 -12.97
CA ASN A 656 -15.86 -0.30 -12.53
C ASN A 656 -16.00 0.50 -11.22
N VAL A 657 -14.90 0.73 -10.47
CA VAL A 657 -14.98 1.27 -9.10
C VAL A 657 -14.07 2.48 -8.90
N PHE A 658 -12.79 2.35 -9.24
CA PHE A 658 -11.78 3.35 -8.88
C PHE A 658 -11.49 4.36 -10.00
N PHE A 659 -11.43 3.92 -11.26
CA PHE A 659 -11.32 4.83 -12.41
C PHE A 659 -12.68 5.23 -12.98
N HIS A 660 -13.78 4.87 -12.31
CA HIS A 660 -15.12 5.40 -12.56
C HIS A 660 -15.47 6.62 -11.68
N ASN A 661 -14.54 7.09 -10.83
CA ASN A 661 -14.81 8.18 -9.88
C ASN A 661 -13.81 9.34 -9.94
N GLU A 662 -12.87 9.36 -10.89
CA GLU A 662 -12.14 10.58 -11.23
C GLU A 662 -12.35 10.89 -12.70
N THR A 663 -13.19 11.90 -12.93
CA THR A 663 -13.79 12.36 -14.19
C THR A 663 -15.00 11.54 -14.62
N GLU A 664 -16.19 12.12 -14.47
CA GLU A 664 -17.27 11.92 -15.44
C GLU A 664 -16.66 12.18 -16.83
N SER A 665 -16.23 11.12 -17.52
CA SER A 665 -16.14 11.20 -18.95
C SER A 665 -17.57 11.43 -19.42
N LYS A 666 -17.80 12.63 -19.98
CA LYS A 666 -19.03 12.98 -20.72
C LYS A 666 -19.39 11.99 -21.82
N HIS A 667 -18.50 11.06 -22.17
CA HIS A 667 -18.61 10.15 -23.30
C HIS A 667 -18.77 8.66 -22.90
N GLN A 668 -18.94 8.36 -21.61
CA GLN A 668 -18.90 6.99 -21.09
C GLN A 668 -20.01 6.06 -21.64
N GLU A 669 -21.26 6.52 -21.65
CA GLU A 669 -22.39 5.74 -22.18
C GLU A 669 -22.19 5.43 -23.66
N SER A 670 -21.76 6.44 -24.41
CA SER A 670 -21.44 6.37 -25.83
C SER A 670 -20.30 5.40 -26.15
N ILE A 671 -19.23 5.40 -25.35
CA ILE A 671 -18.11 4.46 -25.50
C ILE A 671 -18.53 3.03 -25.19
N MET A 672 -19.41 2.82 -24.21
CA MET A 672 -19.96 1.50 -23.89
C MET A 672 -20.87 0.96 -25.01
N THR A 673 -21.72 1.80 -25.60
CA THR A 673 -22.55 1.43 -26.75
C THR A 673 -21.69 1.01 -27.94
N ILE A 674 -20.63 1.78 -28.24
CA ILE A 674 -19.68 1.44 -29.32
C ILE A 674 -18.93 0.14 -29.01
N HIS A 675 -18.55 -0.10 -27.76
CA HIS A 675 -17.85 -1.32 -27.33
C HIS A 675 -18.69 -2.59 -27.54
N GLU A 676 -19.98 -2.56 -27.18
CA GLU A 676 -20.91 -3.68 -27.41
C GLU A 676 -21.03 -3.98 -28.92
N GLN A 677 -21.24 -2.96 -29.75
CA GLN A 677 -21.33 -3.12 -31.21
C GLN A 677 -20.02 -3.68 -31.80
N LEU A 678 -18.86 -3.21 -31.35
CA LEU A 678 -17.56 -3.69 -31.84
C LEU A 678 -17.30 -5.17 -31.50
N LYS A 679 -17.77 -5.63 -30.34
CA LYS A 679 -17.65 -7.05 -29.94
C LYS A 679 -18.47 -7.98 -30.84
N GLU A 680 -19.66 -7.55 -31.23
CA GLU A 680 -20.52 -8.33 -32.13
C GLU A 680 -19.92 -8.45 -33.54
N LEU A 681 -19.34 -7.35 -34.04
CA LEU A 681 -18.88 -7.24 -35.42
C LEU A 681 -17.50 -7.89 -35.68
N LYS A 682 -16.73 -8.25 -34.65
CA LYS A 682 -15.41 -8.91 -34.74
C LYS A 682 -14.44 -8.26 -35.74
N LEU A 683 -14.39 -6.94 -35.74
CA LEU A 683 -13.55 -6.18 -36.66
C LEU A 683 -12.08 -6.21 -36.25
N THR A 684 -11.17 -6.12 -37.22
CA THR A 684 -9.72 -5.99 -36.98
C THR A 684 -9.19 -4.61 -37.37
N GLU A 685 -9.90 -3.90 -38.25
CA GLU A 685 -9.50 -2.59 -38.77
C GLU A 685 -10.70 -1.66 -38.92
N VAL A 686 -10.52 -0.39 -38.59
CA VAL A 686 -11.56 0.64 -38.69
C VAL A 686 -11.00 1.98 -39.16
N VAL A 687 -11.87 2.79 -39.76
CA VAL A 687 -11.68 4.23 -39.91
C VAL A 687 -12.41 4.92 -38.76
N VAL A 688 -11.76 5.87 -38.09
CA VAL A 688 -12.42 6.65 -37.04
C VAL A 688 -12.74 8.04 -37.58
N TYR A 689 -14.01 8.45 -37.49
CA TYR A 689 -14.48 9.74 -37.96
C TYR A 689 -14.80 10.65 -36.77
N GLY A 690 -13.95 11.64 -36.54
CA GLY A 690 -13.95 12.61 -35.44
C GLY A 690 -12.63 12.57 -34.69
N ALA A 691 -11.90 13.69 -34.62
CA ALA A 691 -10.60 13.79 -33.93
C ALA A 691 -10.66 14.67 -32.66
N GLY A 692 -11.84 14.78 -32.05
CA GLY A 692 -12.11 15.56 -30.84
C GLY A 692 -11.65 14.89 -29.54
N GLU A 693 -12.21 15.31 -28.41
CA GLU A 693 -11.92 14.71 -27.10
C GLU A 693 -12.47 13.28 -26.98
N PHE A 694 -13.65 13.01 -27.55
CA PHE A 694 -14.24 11.66 -27.65
C PHE A 694 -13.26 10.64 -28.26
N PHE A 695 -12.48 11.07 -29.26
CA PHE A 695 -11.49 10.21 -29.91
C PHE A 695 -10.39 9.75 -28.97
N ASP A 696 -9.93 10.59 -28.03
CA ASP A 696 -8.86 10.23 -27.10
C ASP A 696 -9.24 9.03 -26.24
N GLU A 697 -10.54 8.91 -25.92
CA GLU A 697 -11.09 7.80 -25.14
C GLU A 697 -11.41 6.59 -26.02
N LEU A 698 -11.99 6.82 -27.20
CA LEU A 698 -12.29 5.77 -28.16
C LEU A 698 -11.02 5.05 -28.66
N GLU A 699 -9.91 5.77 -28.82
CA GLU A 699 -8.62 5.19 -29.21
C GLU A 699 -8.16 4.12 -28.21
N LEU A 700 -8.37 4.36 -26.90
CA LEU A 700 -8.03 3.42 -25.84
C LEU A 700 -8.90 2.16 -25.92
N LEU A 701 -10.20 2.33 -26.18
CA LEU A 701 -11.13 1.22 -26.40
C LEU A 701 -10.69 0.37 -27.60
N LEU A 702 -10.46 0.99 -28.76
CA LEU A 702 -10.05 0.29 -29.98
C LEU A 702 -8.72 -0.45 -29.80
N LYS A 703 -7.74 0.17 -29.13
CA LYS A 703 -6.48 -0.49 -28.73
C LYS A 703 -6.72 -1.69 -27.82
N SER A 704 -7.62 -1.58 -26.85
CA SER A 704 -7.94 -2.68 -25.92
C SER A 704 -8.57 -3.88 -26.62
N LEU A 705 -9.30 -3.64 -27.71
CA LEU A 705 -9.92 -4.67 -28.55
C LEU A 705 -8.99 -5.18 -29.65
N SER A 706 -7.74 -4.72 -29.71
CA SER A 706 -6.77 -5.02 -30.78
C SER A 706 -7.27 -4.64 -32.19
N ILE A 707 -8.07 -3.58 -32.28
CA ILE A 707 -8.59 -3.04 -33.54
C ILE A 707 -7.67 -1.93 -34.04
N ARG A 708 -7.15 -2.06 -35.26
CA ARG A 708 -6.24 -1.08 -35.87
C ARG A 708 -7.01 0.09 -36.45
N ILE A 709 -6.67 1.31 -36.05
CA ILE A 709 -7.16 2.54 -36.69
C ILE A 709 -6.34 2.76 -37.97
N VAL A 710 -6.99 2.63 -39.13
CA VAL A 710 -6.34 2.78 -40.44
C VAL A 710 -6.22 4.26 -40.81
N HIS A 711 -7.30 5.01 -40.61
CA HIS A 711 -7.36 6.45 -40.84
C HIS A 711 -8.16 7.15 -39.75
N LEU A 712 -7.74 8.37 -39.39
CA LEU A 712 -8.47 9.29 -38.54
C LEU A 712 -8.98 10.45 -39.41
N VAL A 713 -10.29 10.63 -39.47
CA VAL A 713 -10.96 11.59 -40.36
C VAL A 713 -11.58 12.72 -39.53
N ASP A 714 -11.38 13.98 -39.92
CA ASP A 714 -12.03 15.13 -39.27
C ASP A 714 -12.21 16.29 -40.25
N LYS A 715 -13.34 16.98 -40.18
CA LYS A 715 -13.66 18.11 -41.06
C LYS A 715 -12.65 19.26 -40.94
N LYS A 716 -12.04 19.47 -39.77
CA LYS A 716 -11.02 20.50 -39.58
C LYS A 716 -9.80 20.31 -40.50
N ALA A 717 -9.54 19.09 -40.95
CA ALA A 717 -8.45 18.80 -41.87
C ALA A 717 -8.67 19.38 -43.28
N GLU A 718 -9.89 19.84 -43.63
CA GLU A 718 -10.14 20.62 -44.85
C GLU A 718 -9.44 21.99 -44.83
N PHE A 719 -9.16 22.53 -43.64
CA PHE A 719 -8.57 23.85 -43.44
C PHE A 719 -7.07 23.81 -43.12
N GLY A 720 -6.47 22.62 -43.01
CA GLY A 720 -5.04 22.44 -42.76
C GLY A 720 -4.69 21.08 -42.15
N ASN A 721 -3.47 20.59 -42.42
CA ASN A 721 -2.99 19.32 -41.90
C ASN A 721 -2.64 19.43 -40.40
N TYR A 722 -3.09 18.46 -39.61
CA TYR A 722 -2.71 18.33 -38.21
C TYR A 722 -2.69 16.85 -37.78
N SER A 723 -2.12 16.58 -36.61
CA SER A 723 -2.08 15.25 -36.02
C SER A 723 -2.74 15.21 -34.65
N LYS A 724 -3.28 14.05 -34.28
CA LYS A 724 -3.93 13.80 -33.00
C LYS A 724 -3.51 12.42 -32.50
N ARG A 725 -2.95 12.35 -31.28
CA ARG A 725 -2.47 11.10 -30.65
C ARG A 725 -1.51 10.26 -31.52
N GLY A 726 -0.74 10.92 -32.39
CA GLY A 726 0.19 10.26 -33.32
C GLY A 726 -0.43 9.80 -34.65
N PHE A 727 -1.73 10.02 -34.87
CA PHE A 727 -2.39 9.83 -36.16
C PHE A 727 -2.38 11.12 -36.97
N ASN A 728 -2.05 11.04 -38.26
CA ASN A 728 -2.29 12.13 -39.21
C ASN A 728 -3.78 12.18 -39.52
N VAL A 729 -4.40 13.35 -39.35
CA VAL A 729 -5.84 13.53 -39.58
C VAL A 729 -6.09 13.93 -41.02
N ILE A 730 -6.96 13.17 -41.71
CA ILE A 730 -7.33 13.43 -43.12
C ILE A 730 -8.72 14.06 -43.21
N SER A 731 -8.96 14.82 -44.28
CA SER A 731 -10.27 15.41 -44.57
C SER A 731 -11.27 14.35 -45.04
N PRO A 732 -12.59 14.60 -44.88
CA PRO A 732 -13.62 13.70 -45.39
C PRO A 732 -13.50 13.42 -46.90
N THR A 733 -13.10 14.42 -47.69
CA THR A 733 -12.84 14.26 -49.13
C THR A 733 -11.68 13.32 -49.42
N GLN A 734 -10.61 13.38 -48.62
CA GLN A 734 -9.47 12.44 -48.72
C GLN A 734 -9.84 11.03 -48.27
N ALA A 735 -10.86 10.89 -47.41
CA ALA A 735 -11.37 9.62 -46.94
C ALA A 735 -12.38 8.95 -47.91
N SER A 736 -12.67 9.56 -49.06
CA SER A 736 -13.64 9.03 -50.02
C SER A 736 -13.19 7.69 -50.61
N ASN A 737 -14.11 6.72 -50.70
CA ASN A 737 -13.90 5.37 -51.24
C ASN A 737 -12.90 4.49 -50.46
N LEU A 738 -12.66 4.75 -49.17
CA LEU A 738 -11.81 3.89 -48.34
C LEU A 738 -12.42 2.49 -48.11
N ASN A 739 -13.74 2.36 -48.18
CA ASN A 739 -14.48 1.08 -48.12
C ASN A 739 -14.09 0.21 -46.91
N LEU A 740 -14.02 0.83 -45.73
CA LEU A 740 -13.74 0.18 -44.43
C LEU A 740 -14.89 0.47 -43.43
N PRO A 741 -15.06 -0.34 -42.37
CA PRO A 741 -15.99 -0.01 -41.30
C PRO A 741 -15.61 1.31 -40.63
N VAL A 742 -16.60 2.18 -40.37
CA VAL A 742 -16.38 3.50 -39.78
C VAL A 742 -16.93 3.53 -38.37
N VAL A 743 -16.11 3.97 -37.41
CA VAL A 743 -16.53 4.29 -36.04
C VAL A 743 -16.65 5.81 -35.91
N VAL A 744 -17.82 6.31 -35.51
CA VAL A 744 -18.06 7.73 -35.32
C VAL A 744 -17.67 8.15 -33.92
N ALA A 745 -16.72 9.07 -33.81
CA ALA A 745 -16.14 9.57 -32.56
C ALA A 745 -16.71 10.96 -32.21
N SER A 746 -18.04 11.08 -32.18
CA SER A 746 -18.75 12.34 -31.92
C SER A 746 -20.19 12.08 -31.49
N GLU A 747 -20.63 12.72 -30.41
CA GLU A 747 -22.05 12.72 -29.98
C GLU A 747 -22.85 13.85 -30.63
N SER A 748 -22.23 15.04 -30.74
CA SER A 748 -22.94 16.26 -31.12
C SER A 748 -23.15 16.41 -32.63
N PHE A 749 -22.47 15.61 -33.44
CA PHE A 749 -22.46 15.74 -34.91
C PHE A 749 -22.76 14.43 -35.66
N LEU A 750 -23.44 13.47 -35.00
CA LEU A 750 -23.74 12.14 -35.57
C LEU A 750 -24.41 12.22 -36.95
N ASP A 751 -25.48 13.02 -37.07
CA ASP A 751 -26.26 13.12 -38.31
C ASP A 751 -25.48 13.80 -39.45
N GLU A 752 -24.65 14.79 -39.14
CA GLU A 752 -23.80 15.46 -40.12
C GLU A 752 -22.71 14.51 -40.62
N ILE A 753 -22.03 13.83 -39.70
CA ILE A 753 -20.97 12.87 -40.03
C ILE A 753 -21.55 11.70 -40.84
N GLN A 754 -22.72 11.20 -40.48
CA GLN A 754 -23.38 10.13 -41.22
C GLN A 754 -23.67 10.55 -42.67
N LYS A 755 -24.23 11.74 -42.89
CA LYS A 755 -24.44 12.27 -44.25
C LYS A 755 -23.13 12.38 -45.03
N HIS A 756 -22.03 12.76 -44.39
CA HIS A 756 -20.72 12.79 -45.05
C HIS A 756 -20.22 11.39 -45.41
N ILE A 757 -20.37 10.41 -44.51
CA ILE A 757 -19.98 9.02 -44.75
C ILE A 757 -20.75 8.46 -45.95
N GLU A 758 -22.05 8.72 -46.03
CA GLU A 758 -22.94 8.29 -47.12
C GLU A 758 -22.62 9.01 -48.44
N ASN A 759 -22.54 10.35 -48.43
CA ASN A 759 -22.34 11.13 -49.66
C ASN A 759 -20.96 10.89 -50.31
N LEU A 760 -19.94 10.59 -49.51
CA LEU A 760 -18.56 10.42 -49.98
C LEU A 760 -18.13 8.95 -50.07
N ASN A 761 -19.05 8.00 -49.84
CA ASN A 761 -18.78 6.55 -49.83
C ASN A 761 -17.55 6.18 -48.99
N ILE A 762 -17.49 6.67 -47.76
CA ILE A 762 -16.32 6.45 -46.87
C ILE A 762 -16.35 5.04 -46.27
N SER A 763 -17.55 4.53 -45.96
CA SER A 763 -17.75 3.22 -45.32
C SER A 763 -18.06 2.10 -46.32
N ASN A 764 -17.76 0.85 -45.94
CA ASN A 764 -18.25 -0.36 -46.62
C ASN A 764 -19.69 -0.76 -46.26
N GLY A 765 -20.47 0.15 -45.68
CA GLY A 765 -21.83 -0.09 -45.20
C GLY A 765 -21.93 -0.44 -43.72
N VAL A 766 -20.81 -0.58 -43.00
CA VAL A 766 -20.78 -0.74 -41.54
C VAL A 766 -20.41 0.59 -40.89
N ILE A 767 -21.37 1.18 -40.18
CA ILE A 767 -21.21 2.42 -39.41
C ILE A 767 -21.53 2.13 -37.95
N ILE A 768 -20.53 2.31 -37.09
CA ILE A 768 -20.62 2.09 -35.64
C ILE A 768 -20.68 3.46 -34.98
N LYS A 769 -21.71 3.68 -34.18
CA LYS A 769 -21.95 4.96 -33.51
C LYS A 769 -22.60 4.72 -32.15
N CYS A 770 -22.39 5.68 -31.26
CA CYS A 770 -22.98 5.71 -29.94
C CYS A 770 -24.51 5.88 -29.96
#